data_AF-A0A832I7K8-F1
#
_entry.id   AF-A0A832I7K8-F1
#
_cell.length_a   1.000
_cell.length_b   1.000
_cell.length_c   1.000
_cell.angle_alpha   90.00
_cell.angle_beta   90.00
_cell.angle_gamma   90.00
#
_symmetry.space_group_name_H-M   'P 1'
#
loop_
_entity.id
_entity.type
_entity.pdbx_description
1 polymer ?
#
loop_
_entity_poly.entity_id
_entity_poly.type
_entity_poly.pdbx_seq_one_letter_code
_entity_poly.pdbx_strand_id
1 'polypeptide(L)'
;MCRRRARSRCRRSIRASPRREPRVPPPRRAGALPRRLAVPGLSLVLVLHAHRAHGSPEADVAGAARDAYGPLVDWLERHPFLRAALHVSGPLLDRLDATHRGLVDRVAALVARGQVEPWGGGIGEPLLAALPPGERRAQIEAMADRVEARLGVRPRGAWLARGAWEPSLAHDLPEAGVGVVALDDARLASAGVGAAGLWAWHRTEHAGRTLALLPARRALRDLVRAGDAEGAVAWLFRGASAGGALAVLAERVERWSRGPGGAPGAWASGALDRLAEAIAANAWIAPRTPAEALAAHPCAGLAWPAPGTGAWALPPAARARRREARTLLEARFGEEADALLAPASPLQPFARFPEANRLHRRVLAASRRLEADPRRHGPEGRAARVRLWRAQGADVLGPAPSGGIHRPLLRAAAWADLIAAERLLAPPEPRVEVADLDLDGEEDARVETPRWAAWIGARGGGLWGFDDRDRRWNVRDTIAPHDECAGAGAAPPEPSGAFLDAWVEAGERRLWAADRFGLVAEPPRVRLAAPEGPGPALEKRFGPGADGAFEALYVLASERPRLGRLDVRVDLGVHAHEAPGCWVEVDGAAARPPHAGAAGRHEGVTRFAWVDLEADRRVDLWTDRPAALARAPIRSRCAGPAGPETVMQGLSLRFSFAVALEAGKPWRVRFRLAPGGARQPA
;
A
#
# COMPACT_ATOMS: atom_id res chain seq x y z
N MET A 1 -51.78 46.39 -44.44
CA MET A 1 -52.33 47.62 -45.06
C MET A 1 -52.53 48.67 -43.98
N CYS A 2 -51.94 49.87 -44.18
CA CYS A 2 -52.31 51.20 -43.62
C CYS A 2 -52.37 51.41 -42.08
N ARG A 3 -51.92 52.50 -41.43
CA ARG A 3 -51.37 53.83 -41.78
C ARG A 3 -50.82 54.45 -40.47
N ARG A 4 -49.57 54.92 -40.42
CA ARG A 4 -49.08 56.32 -40.42
C ARG A 4 -49.46 57.26 -39.23
N ARG A 5 -48.39 57.91 -38.71
CA ARG A 5 -48.20 59.29 -38.11
C ARG A 5 -47.76 59.25 -36.63
N ALA A 6 -46.87 60.09 -36.09
CA ALA A 6 -45.92 61.07 -36.63
C ALA A 6 -44.93 61.53 -35.51
N ARG A 7 -43.64 61.64 -35.88
CA ARG A 7 -42.59 62.66 -35.58
C ARG A 7 -42.64 63.55 -34.30
N SER A 8 -41.50 63.59 -33.59
CA SER A 8 -40.77 64.83 -33.19
C SER A 8 -39.29 64.55 -32.81
N ARG A 9 -38.39 64.54 -33.80
CA ARG A 9 -37.20 65.42 -33.91
C ARG A 9 -36.82 66.29 -32.69
N CYS A 10 -35.62 66.03 -32.15
CA CYS A 10 -34.73 67.08 -31.64
C CYS A 10 -33.39 67.01 -32.42
N ARG A 11 -33.07 68.10 -33.12
CA ARG A 11 -31.84 68.28 -33.91
C ARG A 11 -30.81 69.01 -33.05
N ARG A 12 -29.57 68.51 -32.96
CA ARG A 12 -28.38 69.35 -32.75
C ARG A 12 -27.38 69.07 -33.86
N SER A 13 -26.85 70.18 -34.37
CA SER A 13 -26.13 70.35 -35.62
C SER A 13 -24.72 69.78 -35.59
N ILE A 14 -24.37 69.04 -36.65
CA ILE A 14 -23.02 68.63 -37.02
C ILE A 14 -22.38 69.77 -37.81
N ARG A 15 -21.24 70.30 -37.36
CA ARG A 15 -20.28 71.04 -38.20
C ARG A 15 -19.16 70.10 -38.57
N ALA A 16 -18.94 69.94 -39.87
CA ALA A 16 -17.88 69.14 -40.46
C ALA A 16 -16.51 69.83 -40.28
N SER A 17 -15.48 69.06 -39.96
CA SER A 17 -14.07 69.42 -40.10
C SER A 17 -13.35 68.29 -40.87
N PRO A 18 -12.39 68.61 -41.74
CA PRO A 18 -11.86 67.69 -42.74
C PRO A 18 -10.99 66.59 -42.11
N ARG A 19 -11.11 65.37 -42.65
CA ARG A 19 -10.27 64.22 -42.32
C ARG A 19 -8.79 64.56 -42.60
N ARG A 20 -7.96 64.56 -41.57
CA ARG A 20 -6.49 64.44 -41.72
C ARG A 20 -6.13 62.95 -41.72
N GLU A 21 -5.43 62.51 -42.74
CA GLU A 21 -4.78 61.20 -42.80
C GLU A 21 -3.76 61.06 -41.64
N PRO A 22 -3.64 59.88 -41.01
CA PRO A 22 -2.58 59.65 -40.03
C PRO A 22 -1.23 59.53 -40.74
N ARG A 23 -0.32 60.48 -40.46
CA ARG A 23 1.09 60.40 -40.85
C ARG A 23 1.77 59.23 -40.12
N VAL A 24 2.31 58.29 -40.90
CA VAL A 24 3.20 57.22 -40.42
C VAL A 24 4.52 57.85 -39.93
N PRO A 25 4.98 57.60 -38.70
CA PRO A 25 6.28 58.07 -38.24
C PRO A 25 7.41 57.22 -38.88
N PRO A 26 8.60 57.80 -39.16
CA PRO A 26 9.72 57.06 -39.71
C PRO A 26 10.30 56.05 -38.71
N PRO A 27 10.95 54.97 -39.18
CA PRO A 27 11.49 53.93 -38.31
C PRO A 27 12.61 54.51 -37.43
N ARG A 28 12.42 54.44 -36.11
CA ARG A 28 13.49 54.74 -35.15
C ARG A 28 14.56 53.66 -35.27
N ARG A 29 15.79 54.12 -35.57
CA ARG A 29 17.03 53.33 -35.55
C ARG A 29 17.11 52.47 -34.29
N ALA A 30 17.64 51.26 -34.46
CA ALA A 30 17.96 50.31 -33.40
C ALA A 30 18.76 50.98 -32.27
N GLY A 31 18.05 51.44 -31.24
CA GLY A 31 18.62 51.76 -29.94
C GLY A 31 18.90 50.44 -29.22
N ALA A 32 20.09 50.36 -28.61
CA ALA A 32 20.62 49.20 -27.92
C ALA A 32 19.56 48.36 -27.18
N LEU A 33 19.66 47.04 -27.38
CA LEU A 33 18.92 46.02 -26.61
C LEU A 33 18.88 46.42 -25.13
N PRO A 34 17.71 46.42 -24.48
CA PRO A 34 17.64 46.65 -23.05
C PRO A 34 18.51 45.61 -22.35
N ARG A 35 19.28 46.08 -21.36
CA ARG A 35 20.08 45.27 -20.42
C ARG A 35 19.37 43.95 -20.14
N ARG A 36 20.10 42.83 -20.23
CA ARG A 36 19.68 41.47 -19.83
C ARG A 36 18.64 41.59 -18.69
N LEU A 37 17.38 41.26 -18.96
CA LEU A 37 16.38 41.11 -17.90
C LEU A 37 16.98 40.12 -16.91
N ALA A 38 17.37 40.62 -15.73
CA ALA A 38 17.90 39.78 -14.68
C ALA A 38 16.75 38.90 -14.22
N VAL A 39 16.75 37.65 -14.67
CA VAL A 39 15.80 36.64 -14.22
C VAL A 39 15.98 36.50 -12.71
N PRO A 40 14.91 36.62 -11.91
CA PRO A 40 15.00 36.37 -10.47
C PRO A 40 15.59 34.98 -10.22
N GLY A 41 16.47 34.87 -9.22
CA GLY A 41 17.02 33.57 -8.83
C GLY A 41 15.91 32.64 -8.33
N LEU A 42 15.93 31.38 -8.75
CA LEU A 42 15.01 30.32 -8.34
C LEU A 42 15.78 29.25 -7.57
N SER A 43 15.31 28.88 -6.38
CA SER A 43 15.86 27.72 -5.67
C SER A 43 15.23 26.42 -6.16
N LEU A 44 16.05 25.45 -6.53
CA LEU A 44 15.62 24.10 -6.90
C LEU A 44 15.94 23.14 -5.76
N VAL A 45 14.92 22.46 -5.24
CA VAL A 45 15.08 21.46 -4.18
C VAL A 45 14.77 20.08 -4.74
N LEU A 46 15.68 19.14 -4.53
CA LEU A 46 15.50 17.73 -4.88
C LEU A 46 15.17 16.96 -3.59
N VAL A 47 14.04 16.25 -3.56
CA VAL A 47 13.63 15.37 -2.45
C VAL A 47 13.52 13.95 -2.98
N LEU A 48 14.53 13.13 -2.69
CA LEU A 48 14.70 11.81 -3.30
C LEU A 48 14.38 10.72 -2.29
N HIS A 49 13.66 9.69 -2.74
CA HIS A 49 13.24 8.58 -1.90
C HIS A 49 13.69 7.24 -2.48
N ALA A 50 14.47 6.50 -1.71
CA ALA A 50 14.89 5.14 -1.99
C ALA A 50 14.18 4.18 -1.02
N HIS A 51 13.50 3.18 -1.57
CA HIS A 51 12.72 2.24 -0.77
C HIS A 51 12.52 0.87 -1.41
N ARG A 52 12.68 -0.16 -0.58
CA ARG A 52 12.20 -1.52 -0.83
C ARG A 52 11.41 -2.02 0.38
N ALA A 53 10.33 -2.73 0.08
CA ALA A 53 9.45 -3.29 1.08
C ALA A 53 10.19 -4.33 1.94
N HIS A 54 9.83 -4.41 3.22
CA HIS A 54 10.19 -5.55 4.05
C HIS A 54 9.69 -6.86 3.40
N GLY A 55 10.54 -7.90 3.35
CA GLY A 55 10.24 -9.17 2.66
C GLY A 55 10.56 -9.18 1.17
N SER A 56 11.14 -8.10 0.62
CA SER A 56 11.62 -8.10 -0.78
C SER A 56 12.76 -9.14 -0.96
N PRO A 57 12.77 -9.92 -2.06
CA PRO A 57 13.87 -10.85 -2.36
C PRO A 57 15.25 -10.17 -2.38
N GLU A 58 16.30 -10.90 -1.99
CA GLU A 58 17.69 -10.42 -2.06
C GLU A 58 18.07 -9.89 -3.44
N ALA A 59 17.71 -10.63 -4.48
CA ALA A 59 17.99 -10.27 -5.86
C ALA A 59 17.35 -8.94 -6.27
N ASP A 60 16.14 -8.64 -5.78
CA ASP A 60 15.46 -7.37 -6.07
C ASP A 60 16.15 -6.19 -5.40
N VAL A 61 16.64 -6.37 -4.16
CA VAL A 61 17.38 -5.35 -3.42
C VAL A 61 18.75 -5.10 -4.08
N ALA A 62 19.47 -6.17 -4.42
CA ALA A 62 20.76 -6.07 -5.12
C ALA A 62 20.61 -5.43 -6.51
N GLY A 63 19.58 -5.82 -7.26
CA GLY A 63 19.23 -5.19 -8.53
C GLY A 63 18.93 -3.70 -8.37
N ALA A 64 18.16 -3.30 -7.35
CA ALA A 64 17.91 -1.89 -7.06
C ALA A 64 19.18 -1.11 -6.68
N ALA A 65 20.06 -1.71 -5.89
CA ALA A 65 21.33 -1.12 -5.52
C ALA A 65 22.19 -0.82 -6.76
N ARG A 66 22.28 -1.78 -7.68
CA ARG A 66 23.02 -1.62 -8.94
C ARG A 66 22.34 -0.65 -9.92
N ASP A 67 21.02 -0.75 -10.08
CA ASP A 67 20.31 -0.12 -11.19
C ASP A 67 19.72 1.26 -10.82
N ALA A 68 19.65 1.61 -9.53
CA ALA A 68 19.03 2.85 -9.05
C ALA A 68 19.87 3.60 -8.01
N TYR A 69 20.31 2.93 -6.94
CA TYR A 69 20.93 3.61 -5.80
C TYR A 69 22.40 3.96 -6.03
N GLY A 70 23.18 3.04 -6.61
CA GLY A 70 24.54 3.30 -7.06
C GLY A 70 24.60 4.46 -8.06
N PRO A 71 23.82 4.41 -9.17
CA PRO A 71 23.75 5.49 -10.14
C PRO A 71 23.36 6.85 -9.54
N LEU A 72 22.48 6.88 -8.54
CA LEU A 72 22.16 8.11 -7.80
C LEU A 72 23.39 8.67 -7.08
N VAL A 73 24.10 7.84 -6.33
CA VAL A 73 25.28 8.26 -5.59
C VAL A 73 26.39 8.71 -6.55
N ASP A 74 26.61 7.97 -7.64
CA ASP A 74 27.57 8.34 -8.69
C ASP A 74 27.21 9.69 -9.34
N TRP A 75 25.93 9.94 -9.59
CA TRP A 75 25.45 11.21 -10.14
C TRP A 75 25.68 12.38 -9.17
N LEU A 76 25.36 12.20 -7.88
CA LEU A 76 25.62 13.24 -6.89
C LEU A 76 27.12 13.51 -6.72
N GLU A 77 27.97 12.49 -6.70
CA GLU A 77 29.42 12.66 -6.61
C GLU A 77 30.02 13.39 -7.82
N ARG A 78 29.56 13.09 -9.04
CA ARG A 78 30.01 13.77 -10.26
C ARG A 78 29.57 15.25 -10.33
N HIS A 79 28.45 15.59 -9.68
CA HIS A 79 27.85 16.93 -9.73
C HIS A 79 27.80 17.59 -8.34
N PRO A 80 28.94 18.00 -7.77
CA PRO A 80 29.04 18.49 -6.38
C PRO A 80 28.29 19.80 -6.11
N PHE A 81 27.83 20.51 -7.14
CA PHE A 81 27.00 21.71 -7.00
C PHE A 81 25.53 21.38 -6.70
N LEU A 82 25.06 20.16 -7.01
CA LEU A 82 23.72 19.73 -6.69
C LEU A 82 23.55 19.57 -5.19
N ARG A 83 22.34 19.80 -4.72
CA ARG A 83 21.91 19.57 -3.34
C ARG A 83 20.64 18.75 -3.36
N ALA A 84 20.52 17.80 -2.45
CA ALA A 84 19.34 16.94 -2.37
C ALA A 84 19.02 16.57 -0.92
N ALA A 85 17.74 16.43 -0.62
CA ALA A 85 17.30 15.60 0.48
C ALA A 85 17.20 14.14 0.02
N LEU A 86 17.66 13.21 0.86
CA LEU A 86 17.59 11.77 0.58
C LEU A 86 16.96 11.04 1.77
N HIS A 87 15.82 10.40 1.50
CA HIS A 87 15.22 9.43 2.40
C HIS A 87 15.54 8.01 1.92
N VAL A 88 16.25 7.24 2.73
CA VAL A 88 16.42 5.79 2.57
C VAL A 88 15.54 5.10 3.60
N SER A 89 14.52 4.37 3.16
CA SER A 89 13.56 3.73 4.07
C SER A 89 14.25 2.82 5.09
N GLY A 90 13.72 2.73 6.32
CA GLY A 90 14.29 1.86 7.37
C GLY A 90 14.59 0.42 6.93
N PRO A 91 13.65 -0.33 6.32
CA PRO A 91 13.91 -1.70 5.87
C PRO A 91 15.00 -1.78 4.80
N LEU A 92 15.08 -0.78 3.91
CA LEU A 92 16.13 -0.71 2.90
C LEU A 92 17.49 -0.36 3.51
N LEU A 93 17.55 0.59 4.45
CA LEU A 93 18.79 1.01 5.08
C LEU A 93 19.45 -0.17 5.81
N ASP A 94 18.69 -0.92 6.61
CA ASP A 94 19.20 -2.12 7.30
C ASP A 94 19.76 -3.15 6.31
N ARG A 95 19.08 -3.32 5.17
CA ARG A 95 19.47 -4.26 4.12
C ARG A 95 20.72 -3.84 3.37
N LEU A 96 20.80 -2.57 2.97
CA LEU A 96 21.99 -2.02 2.30
C LEU A 96 23.18 -1.98 3.24
N ASP A 97 22.98 -1.69 4.53
CA ASP A 97 24.07 -1.68 5.51
C ASP A 97 24.68 -3.09 5.71
N ALA A 98 23.84 -4.13 5.64
CA ALA A 98 24.28 -5.51 5.73
C ALA A 98 24.95 -6.04 4.46
N THR A 99 24.50 -5.61 3.27
CA THR A 99 24.89 -6.26 1.99
C THR A 99 25.67 -5.36 1.03
N HIS A 100 25.52 -4.04 1.15
CA HIS A 100 26.09 -3.02 0.27
C HIS A 100 26.67 -1.85 1.07
N ARG A 101 27.36 -2.16 2.19
CA ARG A 101 27.81 -1.17 3.17
C ARG A 101 28.58 0.00 2.56
N GLY A 102 29.45 -0.26 1.58
CA GLY A 102 30.21 0.76 0.88
C GLY A 102 29.35 1.80 0.15
N LEU A 103 28.17 1.42 -0.34
CA LEU A 103 27.21 2.38 -0.91
C LEU A 103 26.65 3.32 0.17
N VAL A 104 26.33 2.78 1.34
CA VAL A 104 25.84 3.58 2.48
C VAL A 104 26.95 4.49 3.03
N ASP A 105 28.20 4.04 3.03
CA ASP A 105 29.35 4.86 3.42
C ASP A 105 29.55 6.07 2.49
N ARG A 106 29.34 5.88 1.17
CA ARG A 106 29.35 6.99 0.20
C ARG A 106 28.20 7.98 0.44
N VAL A 107 27.01 7.50 0.81
CA VAL A 107 25.90 8.38 1.24
C VAL A 107 26.28 9.15 2.50
N ALA A 108 26.91 8.52 3.49
CA ALA A 108 27.38 9.21 4.68
C ALA A 108 28.43 10.30 4.34
N ALA A 109 29.34 10.04 3.40
CA ALA A 109 30.31 11.03 2.92
C ALA A 109 29.64 12.21 2.19
N LEU A 110 28.56 11.96 1.43
CA LEU A 110 27.71 12.99 0.81
C LEU A 110 27.00 13.87 1.86
N VAL A 111 26.53 13.25 2.96
CA VAL A 111 25.93 13.94 4.09
C VAL A 111 26.96 14.78 4.85
N ALA A 112 28.13 14.22 5.16
CA ALA A 112 29.19 14.90 5.91
C ALA A 112 29.70 16.18 5.22
N ARG A 113 29.69 16.23 3.89
CA ARG A 113 30.06 17.44 3.12
C ARG A 113 28.90 18.39 2.84
N GLY A 114 27.72 18.15 3.41
CA GLY A 114 26.53 19.00 3.25
C GLY A 114 25.88 18.94 1.87
N GLN A 115 26.24 17.97 1.02
CA GLN A 115 25.63 17.83 -0.30
C GLN A 115 24.26 17.15 -0.23
N VAL A 116 24.11 16.21 0.70
CA VAL A 116 22.87 15.49 0.97
C VAL A 116 22.34 15.80 2.36
N GLU A 117 21.10 16.24 2.44
CA GLU A 117 20.34 16.35 3.69
C GLU A 117 19.61 15.02 3.95
N PRO A 118 19.93 14.27 5.02
CA PRO A 118 19.21 13.04 5.30
C PRO A 118 17.78 13.36 5.76
N TRP A 119 16.81 12.67 5.18
CA TRP A 119 15.41 12.71 5.59
C TRP A 119 15.02 11.41 6.29
N GLY A 120 14.11 11.53 7.26
CA GLY A 120 13.52 10.42 8.00
C GLY A 120 12.12 10.08 7.49
N GLY A 121 11.32 9.51 8.39
CA GLY A 121 9.99 8.97 8.12
C GLY A 121 9.63 7.98 9.23
N GLY A 122 8.57 7.19 9.09
CA GLY A 122 8.36 6.06 9.99
C GLY A 122 9.33 4.92 9.65
N ILE A 123 10.03 4.36 10.65
CA ILE A 123 11.06 3.33 10.42
C ILE A 123 10.55 2.08 9.70
N GLY A 124 9.27 1.72 9.86
CA GLY A 124 8.64 0.60 9.16
C GLY A 124 8.11 0.93 7.76
N GLU A 125 8.29 2.15 7.27
CA GLU A 125 7.54 2.70 6.12
C GLU A 125 6.01 2.60 6.25
N PRO A 126 5.43 2.98 7.40
CA PRO A 126 4.00 2.83 7.61
C PRO A 126 3.20 3.93 6.90
N LEU A 127 1.93 3.64 6.64
CA LEU A 127 0.93 4.71 6.47
C LEU A 127 0.72 5.40 7.82
N LEU A 128 1.48 6.47 8.12
CA LEU A 128 1.38 7.18 9.40
C LEU A 128 -0.06 7.61 9.72
N ALA A 129 -0.83 8.03 8.71
CA ALA A 129 -2.25 8.36 8.81
C ALA A 129 -3.12 7.23 9.41
N ALA A 130 -2.71 5.97 9.26
CA ALA A 130 -3.41 4.79 9.78
C ALA A 130 -2.96 4.40 11.20
N LEU A 131 -1.95 5.05 11.77
CA LEU A 131 -1.40 4.71 13.09
C LEU A 131 -1.93 5.64 14.20
N PRO A 132 -1.95 5.19 15.46
CA PRO A 132 -2.16 6.06 16.62
C PRO A 132 -0.98 7.04 16.84
N PRO A 133 -1.20 8.23 17.44
CA PRO A 133 -0.16 9.25 17.64
C PRO A 133 1.10 8.79 18.38
N GLY A 134 0.96 7.94 19.40
CA GLY A 134 2.11 7.39 20.13
C GLY A 134 3.02 6.53 19.24
N GLU A 135 2.41 5.72 18.37
CA GLU A 135 3.15 4.81 17.48
C GLU A 135 3.76 5.54 16.29
N ARG A 136 3.08 6.58 15.77
CA ARG A 136 3.66 7.49 14.77
C ARG A 136 4.98 8.07 15.28
N ARG A 137 4.96 8.69 16.46
CA ARG A 137 6.12 9.35 17.08
C ARG A 137 7.24 8.35 17.32
N ALA A 138 6.95 7.21 17.94
CA ALA A 138 7.95 6.19 18.23
C ALA A 138 8.66 5.67 16.96
N GLN A 139 7.93 5.50 15.85
CA GLN A 139 8.55 5.10 14.59
C GLN A 139 9.37 6.19 13.93
N ILE A 140 8.96 7.46 14.04
CA ILE A 140 9.69 8.60 13.49
C ILE A 140 11.00 8.79 14.27
N GLU A 141 10.94 8.73 15.60
CA GLU A 141 12.10 8.83 16.48
C GLU A 141 13.07 7.68 16.23
N ALA A 142 12.58 6.44 16.13
CA ALA A 142 13.42 5.28 15.82
C ALA A 142 14.11 5.41 14.46
N MET A 143 13.42 5.94 13.45
CA MET A 143 14.05 6.21 12.14
C MET A 143 15.12 7.30 12.26
N ALA A 144 14.84 8.38 12.99
CA ALA A 144 15.78 9.46 13.22
C ALA A 144 17.04 8.97 13.94
N ASP A 145 16.89 8.13 14.97
CA ASP A 145 18.01 7.53 15.70
C ASP A 145 18.83 6.60 14.79
N ARG A 146 18.18 5.79 13.95
CA ARG A 146 18.87 4.91 13.00
C ARG A 146 19.66 5.69 11.96
N VAL A 147 19.08 6.76 11.43
CA VAL A 147 19.74 7.66 10.46
C VAL A 147 20.90 8.40 11.11
N GLU A 148 20.72 8.97 12.30
CA GLU A 148 21.77 9.68 13.04
C GLU A 148 22.94 8.74 13.35
N ALA A 149 22.66 7.54 13.86
CA ALA A 149 23.68 6.54 14.15
C ALA A 149 24.46 6.11 12.89
N ARG A 150 23.82 6.07 11.72
CA ARG A 150 24.44 5.55 10.49
C ARG A 150 25.10 6.62 9.60
N LEU A 151 24.49 7.80 9.53
CA LEU A 151 24.88 8.89 8.62
C LEU A 151 25.44 10.11 9.37
N GLY A 152 25.43 10.11 10.70
CA GLY A 152 26.04 11.14 11.56
C GLY A 152 25.22 12.41 11.73
N VAL A 153 24.05 12.52 11.10
CA VAL A 153 23.18 13.70 11.17
C VAL A 153 21.74 13.27 11.44
N ARG A 154 21.13 13.87 12.46
CA ARG A 154 19.71 13.67 12.77
C ARG A 154 18.83 14.31 11.69
N PRO A 155 17.90 13.57 11.06
CA PRO A 155 17.04 14.13 10.03
C PRO A 155 16.04 15.14 10.62
N ARG A 156 15.78 16.22 9.87
CA ARG A 156 14.78 17.24 10.20
C ARG A 156 13.61 17.28 9.22
N GLY A 157 13.76 16.67 8.04
CA GLY A 157 12.67 16.42 7.10
C GLY A 157 12.16 14.99 7.17
N ALA A 158 10.93 14.76 6.73
CA ALA A 158 10.36 13.42 6.63
C ALA A 158 9.69 13.16 5.28
N TRP A 159 9.88 11.94 4.78
CA TRP A 159 9.11 11.40 3.69
C TRP A 159 7.84 10.71 4.22
N LEU A 160 6.69 11.04 3.64
CA LEU A 160 5.43 10.39 3.98
C LEU A 160 5.17 9.22 3.03
N ALA A 161 5.14 8.00 3.56
CA ALA A 161 4.87 6.81 2.79
C ALA A 161 3.56 6.98 1.99
N ARG A 162 3.63 6.69 0.69
CA ARG A 162 2.52 6.84 -0.26
C ARG A 162 1.94 8.25 -0.38
N GLY A 163 2.62 9.28 0.14
CA GLY A 163 2.09 10.65 0.22
C GLY A 163 0.76 10.70 0.98
N ALA A 164 0.56 9.83 1.98
CA ALA A 164 -0.63 9.83 2.80
C ALA A 164 -0.59 10.97 3.81
N TRP A 165 -1.43 11.99 3.60
CA TRP A 165 -1.51 13.18 4.44
C TRP A 165 -2.82 13.23 5.21
N GLU A 166 -2.73 13.55 6.50
CA GLU A 166 -3.87 13.89 7.37
C GLU A 166 -3.46 15.11 8.24
N PRO A 167 -4.38 16.05 8.55
CA PRO A 167 -4.05 17.25 9.32
C PRO A 167 -3.39 16.97 10.67
N SER A 168 -3.77 15.88 11.34
CA SER A 168 -3.15 15.46 12.61
C SER A 168 -1.65 15.21 12.52
N LEU A 169 -1.11 14.91 11.34
CA LEU A 169 0.34 14.75 11.15
C LEU A 169 1.09 16.07 11.32
N ALA A 170 0.45 17.24 11.11
CA ALA A 170 1.06 18.54 11.39
C ALA A 170 1.34 18.78 12.88
N HIS A 171 0.75 17.98 13.77
CA HIS A 171 1.08 17.93 15.19
C HIS A 171 2.13 16.87 15.50
N ASP A 172 1.90 15.62 15.07
CA ASP A 172 2.73 14.49 15.47
C ASP A 172 4.15 14.52 14.89
N LEU A 173 4.33 15.07 13.68
CA LEU A 173 5.64 15.19 13.02
C LEU A 173 6.56 16.17 13.77
N PRO A 174 6.16 17.43 14.07
CA PRO A 174 6.96 18.33 14.91
C PRO A 174 7.27 17.80 16.30
N GLU A 175 6.32 17.11 16.95
CA GLU A 175 6.55 16.48 18.26
C GLU A 175 7.70 15.45 18.22
N ALA A 176 7.85 14.74 17.10
CA ALA A 176 8.95 13.81 16.86
C ALA A 176 10.21 14.46 16.26
N GLY A 177 10.27 15.80 16.18
CA GLY A 177 11.44 16.56 15.71
C GLY A 177 11.50 16.82 14.19
N VAL A 178 10.44 16.52 13.44
CA VAL A 178 10.33 16.79 12.00
C VAL A 178 9.78 18.20 11.75
N GLY A 179 10.54 19.03 11.06
CA GLY A 179 10.18 20.41 10.74
C GLY A 179 9.63 20.64 9.33
N VAL A 180 9.84 19.70 8.40
CA VAL A 180 9.45 19.87 6.99
C VAL A 180 9.03 18.56 6.32
N VAL A 181 8.02 18.63 5.45
CA VAL A 181 7.63 17.56 4.53
C VAL A 181 7.38 18.09 3.13
N ALA A 182 7.48 17.21 2.14
CA ALA A 182 7.06 17.50 0.76
C ALA A 182 5.72 16.81 0.47
N LEU A 183 4.79 17.56 -0.14
CA LEU A 183 3.47 17.06 -0.57
C LEU A 183 3.24 17.41 -2.04
N ASP A 184 2.55 16.54 -2.79
CA ASP A 184 2.17 16.88 -4.18
C ASP A 184 1.42 18.24 -4.20
N ASP A 185 1.85 19.12 -5.10
CA ASP A 185 1.31 20.46 -5.32
C ASP A 185 -0.21 20.51 -5.47
N ALA A 186 -0.79 19.52 -6.15
CA ALA A 186 -2.23 19.38 -6.33
C ALA A 186 -3.01 19.40 -5.00
N ARG A 187 -2.45 18.89 -3.88
CA ARG A 187 -3.14 18.91 -2.57
C ARG A 187 -3.25 20.31 -1.98
N LEU A 188 -2.23 21.14 -2.18
CA LEU A 188 -2.25 22.54 -1.75
C LEU A 188 -3.17 23.33 -2.68
N ALA A 189 -3.10 23.08 -3.99
CA ALA A 189 -3.97 23.71 -4.97
C ALA A 189 -5.46 23.38 -4.71
N SER A 190 -5.80 22.12 -4.39
CA SER A 190 -7.16 21.72 -3.99
C SER A 190 -7.66 22.44 -2.73
N ALA A 191 -6.75 22.95 -1.89
CA ALA A 191 -7.08 23.73 -0.71
C ALA A 191 -7.14 25.25 -0.98
N GLY A 192 -7.03 25.67 -2.24
CA GLY A 192 -7.12 27.08 -2.64
C GLY A 192 -5.78 27.83 -2.71
N VAL A 193 -4.64 27.14 -2.56
CA VAL A 193 -3.33 27.76 -2.83
C VAL A 193 -3.22 28.04 -4.32
N GLY A 194 -3.21 29.32 -4.70
CA GLY A 194 -3.11 29.73 -6.11
C GLY A 194 -1.76 29.37 -6.74
N ALA A 195 -1.71 29.40 -8.08
CA ALA A 195 -0.55 28.97 -8.86
C ALA A 195 0.78 29.63 -8.44
N ALA A 196 0.77 30.93 -8.11
CA ALA A 196 1.96 31.63 -7.61
C ALA A 196 2.46 31.07 -6.27
N GLY A 197 1.55 30.69 -5.37
CA GLY A 197 1.87 30.09 -4.08
C GLY A 197 2.57 28.72 -4.21
N LEU A 198 2.37 27.99 -5.31
CA LEU A 198 3.03 26.70 -5.54
C LEU A 198 4.53 26.86 -5.88
N TRP A 199 5.03 28.08 -6.06
CA TRP A 199 6.45 28.41 -6.25
C TRP A 199 7.13 28.92 -4.98
N ALA A 200 6.55 28.61 -3.82
CA ALA A 200 7.06 28.98 -2.50
C ALA A 200 6.68 27.89 -1.48
N TRP A 201 7.35 27.90 -0.32
CA TRP A 201 7.00 26.99 0.77
C TRP A 201 5.94 27.63 1.68
N HIS A 202 5.15 26.79 2.34
CA HIS A 202 4.05 27.19 3.22
C HIS A 202 4.23 26.64 4.61
N ARG A 203 3.50 27.19 5.56
CA ARG A 203 3.36 26.63 6.90
C ARG A 203 1.95 26.07 7.06
N THR A 204 1.83 24.95 7.76
CA THR A 204 0.55 24.44 8.23
C THR A 204 0.56 24.33 9.75
N GLU A 205 -0.60 24.21 10.35
CA GLU A 205 -0.78 24.18 11.79
C GLU A 205 -1.84 23.14 12.18
N HIS A 206 -1.56 22.41 13.26
CA HIS A 206 -2.55 21.60 13.95
C HIS A 206 -2.23 21.54 15.44
N ALA A 207 -3.23 21.80 16.28
CA ALA A 207 -3.15 21.74 17.75
C ALA A 207 -1.96 22.55 18.34
N GLY A 208 -1.72 23.76 17.83
CA GLY A 208 -0.68 24.69 18.27
C GLY A 208 0.72 24.37 17.75
N ARG A 209 0.89 23.31 16.94
CA ARG A 209 2.16 22.92 16.33
C ARG A 209 2.17 23.26 14.85
N THR A 210 3.34 23.70 14.36
CA THR A 210 3.50 24.11 12.97
C THR A 210 4.49 23.23 12.23
N LEU A 211 4.20 22.97 10.95
CA LEU A 211 5.03 22.18 10.05
C LEU A 211 5.24 22.93 8.73
N ALA A 212 6.45 22.91 8.18
CA ALA A 212 6.71 23.47 6.86
C ALA A 212 6.32 22.48 5.74
N LEU A 213 5.74 23.03 4.68
CA LEU A 213 5.24 22.28 3.53
C LEU A 213 5.95 22.74 2.26
N LEU A 214 6.57 21.79 1.58
CA LEU A 214 7.18 21.95 0.27
C LEU A 214 6.22 21.43 -0.82
N PRO A 215 5.71 22.27 -1.74
CA PRO A 215 4.87 21.82 -2.85
C PRO A 215 5.72 21.09 -3.90
N ALA A 216 5.67 19.76 -3.90
CA ALA A 216 6.33 18.92 -4.89
C ALA A 216 5.64 19.05 -6.25
N ARG A 217 6.39 19.55 -7.25
CA ARG A 217 5.86 19.94 -8.54
C ARG A 217 5.71 18.74 -9.48
N ARG A 218 4.47 18.34 -9.74
CA ARG A 218 4.19 17.20 -10.61
C ARG A 218 4.70 17.43 -12.04
N ALA A 219 4.48 18.62 -12.60
CA ALA A 219 4.91 18.94 -13.97
C ALA A 219 6.43 18.76 -14.14
N LEU A 220 7.24 19.26 -13.19
CA LEU A 220 8.68 19.07 -13.18
C LEU A 220 9.07 17.59 -13.11
N ARG A 221 8.40 16.83 -12.23
CA ARG A 221 8.60 15.37 -12.12
C ARG A 221 8.32 14.64 -13.42
N ASP A 222 7.23 14.99 -14.10
CA ASP A 222 6.82 14.35 -15.35
C ASP A 222 7.81 14.69 -16.50
N LEU A 223 8.31 15.93 -16.58
CA LEU A 223 9.36 16.34 -17.52
C LEU A 223 10.69 15.58 -17.29
N VAL A 224 11.13 15.47 -16.04
CA VAL A 224 12.37 14.73 -15.70
C VAL A 224 12.23 13.24 -16.03
N ARG A 225 11.06 12.63 -15.76
CA ARG A 225 10.79 11.23 -16.13
C ARG A 225 10.78 11.01 -17.64
N ALA A 226 10.31 11.99 -18.41
CA ALA A 226 10.34 11.95 -19.88
C ALA A 226 11.75 12.15 -20.45
N GLY A 227 12.73 12.54 -19.62
CA GLY A 227 14.09 12.85 -20.04
C GLY A 227 14.23 14.20 -20.73
N ASP A 228 13.25 15.09 -20.56
CA ASP A 228 13.19 16.41 -21.17
C ASP A 228 13.85 17.49 -20.29
N ALA A 229 15.19 17.50 -20.30
CA ALA A 229 15.98 18.45 -19.52
C ALA A 229 15.76 19.91 -19.95
N GLU A 230 15.65 20.15 -21.26
CA GLU A 230 15.41 21.50 -21.80
C GLU A 230 14.01 22.00 -21.44
N GLY A 231 12.99 21.15 -21.58
CA GLY A 231 11.63 21.46 -21.16
C GLY A 231 11.52 21.70 -19.66
N ALA A 232 12.26 20.95 -18.83
CA ALA A 232 12.35 21.19 -17.39
C ALA A 232 12.93 22.58 -17.08
N VAL A 233 14.06 22.96 -17.68
CA VAL A 233 14.66 24.28 -17.50
C VAL A 233 13.75 25.39 -18.01
N ALA A 234 13.13 25.22 -19.19
CA ALA A 234 12.18 26.19 -19.74
C ALA A 234 10.95 26.36 -18.84
N TRP A 235 10.46 25.27 -18.24
CA TRP A 235 9.35 25.32 -17.28
C TRP A 235 9.75 26.06 -15.99
N LEU A 236 10.94 25.78 -15.44
CA LEU A 236 11.48 26.51 -14.29
C LEU A 236 11.65 28.01 -14.61
N PHE A 237 12.11 28.34 -15.83
CA PHE A 237 12.33 29.71 -16.27
C PHE A 237 11.01 30.50 -16.30
N ARG A 238 9.93 29.88 -16.79
CA ARG A 238 8.60 30.49 -16.77
C ARG A 238 8.13 30.79 -15.34
N GLY A 239 8.35 29.85 -14.41
CA GLY A 239 8.05 30.06 -12.99
C GLY A 239 8.85 31.20 -12.36
N ALA A 240 10.17 31.19 -12.56
CA ALA A 240 11.07 32.23 -12.06
C ALA A 240 10.70 33.63 -12.62
N SER A 241 10.41 33.70 -13.93
CA SER A 241 10.00 34.93 -14.60
C SER A 241 8.65 35.46 -14.11
N ALA A 242 7.78 34.58 -13.60
CA ALA A 242 6.52 34.94 -12.96
C ALA A 242 6.66 35.27 -11.45
N GLY A 243 7.89 35.38 -10.93
CA GLY A 243 8.18 35.72 -9.55
C GLY A 243 8.26 34.52 -8.59
N GLY A 244 8.30 33.30 -9.12
CA GLY A 244 8.51 32.09 -8.33
C GLY A 244 9.91 32.04 -7.72
N ALA A 245 10.00 31.65 -6.44
CA ALA A 245 11.25 31.64 -5.68
C ALA A 245 11.78 30.22 -5.42
N LEU A 246 10.92 29.22 -5.47
CA LEU A 246 11.21 27.84 -5.11
C LEU A 246 10.49 26.85 -6.05
N ALA A 247 11.21 25.81 -6.48
CA ALA A 247 10.65 24.64 -7.16
C ALA A 247 11.16 23.36 -6.49
N VAL A 248 10.28 22.38 -6.31
CA VAL A 248 10.59 21.14 -5.59
C VAL A 248 10.32 19.94 -6.50
N LEU A 249 11.35 19.12 -6.74
CA LEU A 249 11.22 17.81 -7.38
C LEU A 249 11.22 16.74 -6.29
N ALA A 250 10.09 16.06 -6.06
CA ALA A 250 10.02 14.94 -5.11
C ALA A 250 9.71 13.62 -5.84
N GLU A 251 10.59 12.62 -5.70
CA GLU A 251 10.52 11.41 -6.53
C GLU A 251 11.16 10.17 -5.89
N ARG A 252 10.63 9.00 -6.27
CA ARG A 252 11.25 7.70 -6.06
C ARG A 252 12.38 7.42 -7.03
N VAL A 253 13.56 7.16 -6.50
CA VAL A 253 14.80 6.93 -7.27
C VAL A 253 14.65 5.74 -8.23
N GLU A 254 13.93 4.68 -7.83
CA GLU A 254 13.78 3.49 -8.68
C GLU A 254 12.97 3.76 -9.95
N ARG A 255 12.20 4.86 -10.00
CA ARG A 255 11.43 5.22 -11.20
C ARG A 255 12.30 5.82 -12.29
N TRP A 256 13.55 6.18 -12.00
CA TRP A 256 14.50 6.64 -13.01
C TRP A 256 15.24 5.50 -13.70
N SER A 257 15.18 4.28 -13.17
CA SER A 257 15.86 3.11 -13.75
C SER A 257 15.14 2.50 -14.94
N ARG A 258 13.84 2.76 -15.11
CA ARG A 258 13.03 2.22 -16.22
C ARG A 258 12.15 3.30 -16.82
N GLY A 259 12.18 3.39 -18.15
CA GLY A 259 11.30 4.27 -18.90
C GLY A 259 9.91 3.66 -19.11
N PRO A 260 8.93 4.48 -19.53
CA PRO A 260 7.60 3.98 -19.91
C PRO A 260 7.70 2.93 -21.01
N GLY A 261 6.89 1.87 -20.93
CA GLY A 261 6.79 0.85 -21.99
C GLY A 261 8.07 0.05 -22.26
N GLY A 262 9.02 0.00 -21.31
CA GLY A 262 10.28 -0.72 -21.48
C GLY A 262 11.40 0.09 -22.12
N ALA A 263 11.20 1.39 -22.38
CA ALA A 263 12.26 2.30 -22.81
C ALA A 263 13.39 2.38 -21.76
N PRO A 264 14.63 2.73 -22.18
CA PRO A 264 15.71 3.00 -21.24
C PRO A 264 15.29 4.05 -20.19
N GLY A 265 15.61 3.79 -18.93
CA GLY A 265 15.36 4.77 -17.85
C GLY A 265 16.18 6.05 -18.01
N ALA A 266 15.86 7.06 -17.21
CA ALA A 266 16.56 8.33 -17.16
C ALA A 266 18.06 8.18 -16.81
N TRP A 267 18.43 7.14 -16.06
CA TRP A 267 19.83 6.76 -15.83
C TRP A 267 20.52 6.31 -17.13
N ALA A 268 19.98 5.26 -17.75
CA ALA A 268 20.59 4.63 -18.93
C ALA A 268 20.61 5.55 -20.16
N SER A 269 19.66 6.49 -20.28
CA SER A 269 19.61 7.45 -21.39
C SER A 269 20.50 8.69 -21.20
N GLY A 270 21.21 8.80 -20.06
CA GLY A 270 22.00 10.00 -19.71
C GLY A 270 21.15 11.26 -19.45
N ALA A 271 19.83 11.11 -19.29
CA ALA A 271 18.92 12.25 -19.13
C ALA A 271 19.18 13.02 -17.84
N LEU A 272 19.56 12.34 -16.76
CA LEU A 272 19.87 13.00 -15.48
C LEU A 272 21.20 13.76 -15.51
N ASP A 273 22.18 13.29 -16.29
CA ASP A 273 23.42 14.05 -16.52
C ASP A 273 23.12 15.31 -17.36
N ARG A 274 22.34 15.20 -18.45
CA ARG A 274 21.90 16.36 -19.22
C ARG A 274 21.09 17.35 -18.39
N LEU A 275 20.26 16.87 -17.47
CA LEU A 275 19.53 17.74 -16.52
C LEU A 275 20.51 18.50 -15.61
N ALA A 276 21.51 17.83 -15.05
CA ALA A 276 22.52 18.48 -14.22
C ALA A 276 23.31 19.54 -15.02
N GLU A 277 23.75 19.21 -16.23
CA GLU A 277 24.43 20.14 -17.14
C GLU A 277 23.54 21.35 -17.48
N ALA A 278 22.26 21.11 -17.78
CA ALA A 278 21.31 22.18 -18.07
C ALA A 278 21.06 23.08 -16.86
N ILE A 279 21.02 22.53 -15.63
CA ILE A 279 20.95 23.32 -14.40
C ILE A 279 22.24 24.14 -14.22
N ALA A 280 23.41 23.53 -14.39
CA ALA A 280 24.71 24.19 -14.22
C ALA A 280 24.91 25.34 -15.22
N ALA A 281 24.42 25.19 -16.45
CA ALA A 281 24.46 26.23 -17.48
C ALA A 281 23.56 27.45 -17.17
N ASN A 282 22.64 27.31 -16.21
CA ASN A 282 21.64 28.32 -15.87
C ASN A 282 21.85 28.82 -14.44
N ALA A 283 22.77 29.78 -14.26
CA ALA A 283 23.15 30.33 -12.94
C ALA A 283 22.01 30.96 -12.13
N TRP A 284 20.84 31.22 -12.73
CA TRP A 284 19.63 31.67 -12.03
C TRP A 284 18.92 30.52 -11.30
N ILE A 285 19.26 29.26 -11.58
CA ILE A 285 18.80 28.08 -10.84
C ILE A 285 19.83 27.80 -9.73
N ALA A 286 19.39 27.86 -8.48
CA ALA A 286 20.22 27.58 -7.31
C ALA A 286 19.76 26.27 -6.65
N PRO A 287 20.45 25.13 -6.88
CA PRO A 287 20.19 23.92 -6.12
C PRO A 287 20.42 24.16 -4.63
N ARG A 288 19.44 23.78 -3.80
CA ARG A 288 19.50 23.92 -2.33
C ARG A 288 18.94 22.68 -1.65
N THR A 289 19.43 22.38 -0.46
CA THR A 289 18.74 21.45 0.43
C THR A 289 17.40 22.07 0.90
N PRO A 290 16.44 21.26 1.36
CA PRO A 290 15.24 21.79 2.00
C PRO A 290 15.53 22.82 3.10
N ALA A 291 16.47 22.54 4.01
CA ALA A 291 16.82 23.47 5.08
C ALA A 291 17.39 24.80 4.54
N GLU A 292 18.27 24.75 3.55
CA GLU A 292 18.81 25.94 2.89
C GLU A 292 17.73 26.74 2.17
N ALA A 293 16.75 26.08 1.55
CA ALA A 293 15.65 26.74 0.85
C ALA A 293 14.68 27.44 1.81
N LEU A 294 14.34 26.80 2.95
CA LEU A 294 13.52 27.40 4.00
C LEU A 294 14.21 28.62 4.64
N ALA A 295 15.53 28.60 4.78
CA ALA A 295 16.30 29.72 5.30
C ALA A 295 16.45 30.87 4.29
N ALA A 296 16.53 30.55 2.98
CA ALA A 296 16.74 31.53 1.93
C ALA A 296 15.47 32.30 1.55
N HIS A 297 14.28 31.73 1.75
CA HIS A 297 13.02 32.30 1.29
C HIS A 297 12.03 32.48 2.44
N PRO A 298 11.28 33.60 2.49
CA PRO A 298 10.21 33.74 3.46
C PRO A 298 9.08 32.73 3.20
N CYS A 299 8.37 32.37 4.26
CA CYS A 299 7.14 31.59 4.15
C CYS A 299 6.11 32.36 3.34
N ALA A 300 5.44 31.71 2.37
CA ALA A 300 4.37 32.35 1.61
C ALA A 300 3.09 32.56 2.42
N GLY A 301 2.95 31.89 3.57
CA GLY A 301 1.81 32.00 4.47
C GLY A 301 1.34 30.66 5.00
N LEU A 302 0.11 30.63 5.49
CA LEU A 302 -0.53 29.42 5.98
C LEU A 302 -1.27 28.68 4.86
N ALA A 303 -1.15 27.35 4.85
CA ALA A 303 -1.92 26.46 3.99
C ALA A 303 -2.34 25.22 4.77
N TRP A 304 -3.56 24.73 4.52
CA TRP A 304 -4.06 23.46 5.03
C TRP A 304 -4.34 22.52 3.85
N PRO A 305 -3.37 21.68 3.45
CA PRO A 305 -3.53 20.80 2.31
C PRO A 305 -4.72 19.87 2.47
N ALA A 306 -5.39 19.56 1.36
CA ALA A 306 -6.49 18.60 1.37
C ALA A 306 -6.00 17.24 1.91
N PRO A 307 -6.73 16.63 2.88
CA PRO A 307 -6.39 15.30 3.40
C PRO A 307 -6.47 14.27 2.28
N GLY A 308 -5.62 13.26 2.36
CA GLY A 308 -5.69 12.12 1.46
C GLY A 308 -4.37 11.72 0.80
N THR A 309 -4.51 10.87 -0.21
CA THR A 309 -3.43 10.29 -1.00
C THR A 309 -3.75 10.31 -2.51
N GLY A 310 -2.82 9.83 -3.33
CA GLY A 310 -2.99 9.70 -4.77
C GLY A 310 -4.01 8.64 -5.18
N ALA A 311 -4.33 8.57 -6.47
CA ALA A 311 -5.36 7.68 -7.01
C ALA A 311 -5.09 6.17 -6.83
N TRP A 312 -3.90 5.77 -6.36
CA TRP A 312 -3.56 4.36 -6.10
C TRP A 312 -4.51 3.69 -5.10
N ALA A 313 -5.06 4.45 -4.15
CA ALA A 313 -5.96 3.95 -3.12
C ALA A 313 -7.39 3.68 -3.63
N LEU A 314 -7.73 4.18 -4.83
CA LEU A 314 -9.03 3.97 -5.44
C LEU A 314 -9.12 2.59 -6.10
N PRO A 315 -10.30 1.96 -6.13
CA PRO A 315 -10.52 0.74 -6.91
C PRO A 315 -10.39 1.01 -8.43
N PRO A 316 -10.12 -0.02 -9.26
CA PRO A 316 -9.85 0.13 -10.69
C PRO A 316 -10.90 0.94 -11.45
N ALA A 317 -12.19 0.66 -11.22
CA ALA A 317 -13.30 1.39 -11.84
C ALA A 317 -13.28 2.90 -11.49
N ALA A 318 -13.03 3.23 -10.23
CA ALA A 318 -12.92 4.62 -9.78
C ALA A 318 -11.66 5.31 -10.32
N ARG A 319 -10.53 4.59 -10.45
CA ARG A 319 -9.32 5.10 -11.11
C ARG A 319 -9.58 5.42 -12.59
N ALA A 320 -10.29 4.54 -13.30
CA ALA A 320 -10.65 4.74 -14.70
C ALA A 320 -11.56 5.98 -14.86
N ARG A 321 -12.63 6.09 -14.06
CA ARG A 321 -13.52 7.26 -14.04
C ARG A 321 -12.79 8.55 -13.68
N ARG A 322 -11.87 8.50 -12.71
CA ARG A 322 -11.05 9.67 -12.34
C ARG A 322 -10.14 10.09 -13.48
N ARG A 323 -9.55 9.14 -14.22
CA ARG A 323 -8.71 9.45 -15.39
C ARG A 323 -9.53 10.11 -16.51
N GLU A 324 -10.74 9.63 -16.78
CA GLU A 324 -11.65 10.25 -17.74
C GLU A 324 -12.02 11.67 -17.32
N ALA A 325 -12.43 11.87 -16.05
CA ALA A 325 -12.71 13.19 -15.51
C ALA A 325 -11.50 14.12 -15.60
N ARG A 326 -10.30 13.61 -15.31
CA ARG A 326 -9.05 14.35 -15.48
C ARG A 326 -8.86 14.83 -16.91
N THR A 327 -9.01 13.96 -17.90
CA THR A 327 -8.87 14.33 -19.32
C THR A 327 -9.86 15.42 -19.74
N LEU A 328 -11.11 15.34 -19.27
CA LEU A 328 -12.13 16.37 -19.53
C LEU A 328 -11.76 17.72 -18.86
N LEU A 329 -11.26 17.67 -17.62
CA LEU A 329 -10.84 18.87 -16.89
C LEU A 329 -9.58 19.49 -17.48
N GLU A 330 -8.60 18.69 -17.89
CA GLU A 330 -7.35 19.16 -18.52
C GLU A 330 -7.63 19.95 -19.80
N ALA A 331 -8.62 19.52 -20.60
CA ALA A 331 -9.01 20.23 -21.81
C ALA A 331 -9.50 21.66 -21.54
N ARG A 332 -10.00 21.95 -20.33
CA ARG A 332 -10.52 23.27 -19.93
C ARG A 332 -9.57 24.06 -19.02
N PHE A 333 -8.92 23.38 -18.08
CA PHE A 333 -8.18 23.99 -16.97
C PHE A 333 -6.66 23.71 -17.01
N GLY A 334 -6.18 22.93 -17.97
CA GLY A 334 -4.76 22.62 -18.11
C GLY A 334 -4.17 21.98 -16.84
N GLU A 335 -3.05 22.52 -16.36
CA GLU A 335 -2.34 22.02 -15.17
C GLU A 335 -3.18 22.09 -13.87
N GLU A 336 -4.22 22.93 -13.80
CA GLU A 336 -5.10 23.05 -12.63
C GLU A 336 -6.12 21.91 -12.51
N ALA A 337 -6.26 21.06 -13.53
CA ALA A 337 -7.24 19.98 -13.55
C ALA A 337 -7.09 19.00 -12.36
N ASP A 338 -5.85 18.70 -11.96
CA ASP A 338 -5.60 17.79 -10.83
C ASP A 338 -6.05 18.38 -9.49
N ALA A 339 -6.05 19.71 -9.34
CA ALA A 339 -6.51 20.39 -8.13
C ALA A 339 -8.03 20.29 -7.93
N LEU A 340 -8.78 20.08 -9.02
CA LEU A 340 -10.24 19.93 -9.01
C LEU A 340 -10.69 18.49 -8.73
N LEU A 341 -9.76 17.54 -8.67
CA LEU A 341 -10.05 16.14 -8.37
C LEU A 341 -9.83 15.84 -6.90
N ALA A 342 -10.87 15.35 -6.23
CA ALA A 342 -10.78 14.95 -4.83
C ALA A 342 -9.62 13.94 -4.60
N PRO A 343 -8.76 14.16 -3.59
CA PRO A 343 -7.81 13.16 -3.13
C PRO A 343 -8.50 11.87 -2.70
N ALA A 344 -7.81 10.74 -2.80
CA ALA A 344 -8.34 9.47 -2.31
C ALA A 344 -8.04 9.34 -0.81
N SER A 345 -8.92 8.69 -0.02
CA SER A 345 -8.57 8.36 1.36
C SER A 345 -7.45 7.31 1.39
N PRO A 346 -6.35 7.51 2.16
CA PRO A 346 -5.30 6.52 2.32
C PRO A 346 -5.76 5.26 3.07
N LEU A 347 -6.91 5.34 3.75
CA LEU A 347 -7.49 4.24 4.52
C LEU A 347 -8.47 3.40 3.69
N GLN A 348 -8.90 3.89 2.52
CA GLN A 348 -9.82 3.17 1.63
C GLN A 348 -9.37 1.75 1.24
N PRO A 349 -8.07 1.43 1.09
CA PRO A 349 -7.62 0.07 0.82
C PRO A 349 -8.12 -0.96 1.84
N PHE A 350 -8.32 -0.59 3.11
CA PHE A 350 -8.82 -1.53 4.14
C PHE A 350 -10.23 -2.04 3.86
N ALA A 351 -11.09 -1.22 3.25
CA ALA A 351 -12.43 -1.67 2.84
C ALA A 351 -12.39 -2.60 1.63
N ARG A 352 -11.35 -2.47 0.78
CA ARG A 352 -11.20 -3.26 -0.44
C ARG A 352 -10.49 -4.59 -0.20
N PHE A 353 -9.55 -4.61 0.74
CA PHE A 353 -8.74 -5.75 1.10
C PHE A 353 -8.96 -6.06 2.59
N PRO A 354 -9.99 -6.85 2.94
CA PRO A 354 -10.22 -7.28 4.32
C PRO A 354 -8.97 -7.92 4.94
N GLU A 355 -8.13 -8.57 4.15
CA GLU A 355 -6.88 -9.18 4.61
C GLU A 355 -5.85 -8.14 5.07
N ALA A 356 -5.76 -6.99 4.41
CA ALA A 356 -4.95 -5.85 4.88
C ALA A 356 -5.55 -5.20 6.12
N ASN A 357 -6.88 -5.09 6.20
CA ASN A 357 -7.55 -4.57 7.40
C ASN A 357 -7.24 -5.47 8.60
N ARG A 358 -7.42 -6.78 8.46
CA ARG A 358 -7.12 -7.78 9.50
C ARG A 358 -5.67 -7.75 9.94
N LEU A 359 -4.71 -7.73 9.00
CA LEU A 359 -3.30 -7.56 9.34
C LEU A 359 -3.09 -6.30 10.18
N HIS A 360 -3.60 -5.17 9.72
CA HIS A 360 -3.42 -3.88 10.37
C HIS A 360 -4.07 -3.83 11.77
N ARG A 361 -5.33 -4.29 11.93
CA ARG A 361 -6.01 -4.33 13.24
C ARG A 361 -5.32 -5.24 14.23
N ARG A 362 -4.85 -6.41 13.76
CA ARG A 362 -4.08 -7.33 14.59
C ARG A 362 -2.77 -6.72 15.05
N VAL A 363 -2.03 -6.04 14.16
CA VAL A 363 -0.81 -5.34 14.57
C VAL A 363 -1.12 -4.27 15.63
N LEU A 364 -2.15 -3.44 15.43
CA LEU A 364 -2.52 -2.43 16.44
C LEU A 364 -2.92 -3.06 17.79
N ALA A 365 -3.65 -4.18 17.76
CA ALA A 365 -4.00 -4.93 18.96
C ALA A 365 -2.77 -5.51 19.66
N ALA A 366 -1.82 -6.08 18.91
CA ALA A 366 -0.56 -6.59 19.42
C ALA A 366 0.33 -5.45 19.98
N SER A 367 0.39 -4.29 19.32
CA SER A 367 1.08 -3.10 19.84
C SER A 367 0.49 -2.65 21.18
N ARG A 368 -0.84 -2.57 21.32
CA ARG A 368 -1.48 -2.24 22.60
C ARG A 368 -1.17 -3.26 23.70
N ARG A 369 -1.22 -4.56 23.37
CA ARG A 369 -0.87 -5.64 24.32
C ARG A 369 0.60 -5.56 24.74
N LEU A 370 1.51 -5.28 23.81
CA LEU A 370 2.93 -5.13 24.09
C LEU A 370 3.19 -3.94 25.01
N GLU A 371 2.54 -2.79 24.79
CA GLU A 371 2.70 -1.62 25.66
C GLU A 371 2.19 -1.88 27.09
N ALA A 372 1.20 -2.76 27.27
CA ALA A 372 0.73 -3.21 28.57
C ALA A 372 1.61 -4.31 29.20
N ASP A 373 2.47 -4.98 28.42
CA ASP A 373 3.28 -6.10 28.88
C ASP A 373 4.49 -5.62 29.72
N PRO A 374 4.79 -6.24 30.87
CA PRO A 374 5.97 -5.90 31.68
C PRO A 374 7.30 -6.08 30.94
N ARG A 375 7.36 -6.98 29.95
CA ARG A 375 8.56 -7.30 29.18
C ARG A 375 8.86 -6.27 28.06
N ARG A 376 7.99 -5.27 27.85
CA ARG A 376 8.10 -4.29 26.75
C ARG A 376 9.45 -3.60 26.64
N HIS A 377 10.06 -3.31 27.80
CA HIS A 377 11.36 -2.64 27.88
C HIS A 377 12.53 -3.61 27.81
N GLY A 378 12.30 -4.91 27.95
CA GLY A 378 13.34 -5.94 27.84
C GLY A 378 13.76 -6.20 26.38
N PRO A 379 14.82 -7.00 26.16
CA PRO A 379 15.30 -7.32 24.81
C PRO A 379 14.22 -7.94 23.92
N GLU A 380 13.42 -8.86 24.47
CA GLU A 380 12.32 -9.52 23.75
C GLU A 380 11.20 -8.54 23.37
N GLY A 381 10.78 -7.66 24.29
CA GLY A 381 9.77 -6.66 24.03
C GLY A 381 10.21 -5.64 22.98
N ARG A 382 11.46 -5.16 23.05
CA ARG A 382 12.03 -4.28 22.02
C ARG A 382 12.10 -4.97 20.65
N ALA A 383 12.49 -6.24 20.61
CA ALA A 383 12.49 -7.02 19.38
C ALA A 383 11.07 -7.22 18.82
N ALA A 384 10.08 -7.50 19.67
CA ALA A 384 8.68 -7.60 19.26
C ALA A 384 8.17 -6.27 18.68
N ARG A 385 8.49 -5.13 19.29
CA ARG A 385 8.13 -3.81 18.79
C ARG A 385 8.67 -3.54 17.39
N VAL A 386 9.95 -3.85 17.15
CA VAL A 386 10.56 -3.70 15.81
C VAL A 386 9.86 -4.56 14.77
N ARG A 387 9.47 -5.79 15.12
CA ARG A 387 8.70 -6.68 14.23
C ARG A 387 7.31 -6.11 13.92
N LEU A 388 6.60 -5.59 14.93
CA LEU A 388 5.31 -4.92 14.71
C LEU A 388 5.44 -3.74 13.74
N TRP A 389 6.47 -2.91 13.88
CA TRP A 389 6.74 -1.81 12.94
C TRP A 389 7.00 -2.30 11.51
N ARG A 390 7.75 -3.39 11.33
CA ARG A 390 7.96 -3.99 10.00
C ARG A 390 6.67 -4.52 9.39
N ALA A 391 5.79 -5.11 10.19
CA ALA A 391 4.48 -5.59 9.74
C ALA A 391 3.51 -4.45 9.34
N GLN A 392 3.80 -3.20 9.71
CA GLN A 392 3.00 -2.02 9.38
C GLN A 392 3.38 -1.36 8.04
N GLY A 393 4.36 -1.90 7.33
CA GLY A 393 4.83 -1.33 6.06
C GLY A 393 3.69 -1.13 5.05
N ALA A 394 3.64 0.04 4.42
CA ALA A 394 2.54 0.44 3.55
C ALA A 394 2.36 -0.48 2.32
N ASP A 395 3.40 -1.20 1.90
CA ASP A 395 3.37 -2.08 0.72
C ASP A 395 2.38 -3.24 0.85
N VAL A 396 2.13 -3.75 2.07
CA VAL A 396 1.20 -4.87 2.30
C VAL A 396 -0.23 -4.41 2.58
N LEU A 397 -0.47 -3.09 2.70
CA LEU A 397 -1.78 -2.54 3.06
C LEU A 397 -2.64 -2.17 1.84
N GLY A 398 -2.11 -2.29 0.63
CA GLY A 398 -2.85 -1.99 -0.59
C GLY A 398 -2.04 -2.22 -1.86
N PRO A 399 -2.58 -1.82 -3.03
CA PRO A 399 -1.94 -2.06 -4.30
C PRO A 399 -0.77 -1.10 -4.51
N ALA A 400 0.30 -1.59 -5.13
CA ALA A 400 1.44 -0.78 -5.53
C ALA A 400 1.89 -1.11 -6.96
N PRO A 401 2.62 -0.21 -7.64
CA PRO A 401 3.22 -0.53 -8.94
C PRO A 401 4.17 -1.75 -8.91
N SER A 402 4.76 -2.05 -7.74
CA SER A 402 5.57 -3.25 -7.49
C SER A 402 4.72 -4.50 -7.18
N GLY A 403 3.39 -4.40 -7.20
CA GLY A 403 2.43 -5.44 -6.82
C GLY A 403 1.78 -5.18 -5.45
N GLY A 404 2.53 -4.67 -4.47
CA GLY A 404 2.02 -4.35 -3.12
C GLY A 404 1.41 -5.58 -2.44
N ILE A 405 0.19 -5.45 -1.91
CA ILE A 405 -0.54 -6.55 -1.26
C ILE A 405 -0.65 -7.80 -2.14
N HIS A 406 -0.60 -7.70 -3.47
CA HIS A 406 -0.66 -8.85 -4.37
C HIS A 406 0.60 -9.72 -4.36
N ARG A 407 1.71 -9.28 -3.75
CA ARG A 407 2.95 -10.05 -3.65
C ARG A 407 2.93 -10.94 -2.40
N PRO A 408 2.85 -12.28 -2.54
CA PRO A 408 2.69 -13.15 -1.39
C PRO A 408 3.90 -13.11 -0.45
N LEU A 409 5.12 -12.97 -0.97
CA LEU A 409 6.33 -12.87 -0.13
C LEU A 409 6.33 -11.65 0.82
N LEU A 410 5.77 -10.53 0.38
CA LEU A 410 5.67 -9.33 1.22
C LEU A 410 4.67 -9.56 2.36
N ARG A 411 3.50 -10.14 2.05
CA ARG A 411 2.50 -10.51 3.07
C ARG A 411 3.05 -11.55 4.04
N ALA A 412 3.73 -12.58 3.53
CA ALA A 412 4.29 -13.65 4.34
C ALA A 412 5.31 -13.10 5.36
N ALA A 413 6.14 -12.14 4.95
CA ALA A 413 7.08 -11.47 5.84
C ALA A 413 6.38 -10.64 6.93
N ALA A 414 5.36 -9.86 6.56
CA ALA A 414 4.57 -9.07 7.52
C ALA A 414 3.83 -9.97 8.53
N TRP A 415 3.20 -11.05 8.07
CA TRP A 415 2.57 -12.04 8.95
C TRP A 415 3.58 -12.72 9.87
N ALA A 416 4.75 -13.10 9.36
CA ALA A 416 5.77 -13.75 10.17
C ALA A 416 6.27 -12.86 11.32
N ASP A 417 6.43 -11.56 11.07
CA ASP A 417 6.83 -10.60 12.09
C ASP A 417 5.71 -10.34 13.11
N LEU A 418 4.45 -10.22 12.66
CA LEU A 418 3.29 -10.12 13.56
C LEU A 418 3.16 -11.38 14.45
N ILE A 419 3.19 -12.57 13.86
CA ILE A 419 3.03 -13.84 14.59
C ILE A 419 4.14 -14.02 15.62
N ALA A 420 5.37 -13.61 15.28
CA ALA A 420 6.48 -13.66 16.23
C ALA A 420 6.28 -12.72 17.43
N ALA A 421 5.71 -11.53 17.21
CA ALA A 421 5.35 -10.63 18.30
C ALA A 421 4.18 -11.18 19.14
N GLU A 422 3.14 -11.70 18.48
CA GLU A 422 2.00 -12.31 19.18
C GLU A 422 2.38 -13.58 19.95
N ARG A 423 3.39 -14.34 19.49
CA ARG A 423 3.93 -15.50 20.22
C ARG A 423 4.52 -15.10 21.57
N LEU A 424 5.21 -13.95 21.65
CA LEU A 424 5.70 -13.43 22.93
C LEU A 424 4.53 -13.16 23.89
N LEU A 425 3.43 -12.66 23.34
CA LEU A 425 2.21 -12.24 24.07
C LEU A 425 1.21 -13.39 24.27
N ALA A 426 1.52 -14.60 23.81
CA ALA A 426 0.63 -15.74 23.82
C ALA A 426 0.25 -16.16 25.26
N PRO A 427 -1.02 -16.54 25.52
CA PRO A 427 -1.41 -17.12 26.80
C PRO A 427 -0.80 -18.52 26.97
N PRO A 428 -0.53 -18.96 28.22
CA PRO A 428 0.01 -20.28 28.51
C PRO A 428 -1.02 -21.41 28.29
N GLU A 429 -2.31 -21.09 28.38
CA GLU A 429 -3.42 -22.03 28.18
C GLU A 429 -4.35 -21.56 27.05
N PRO A 430 -5.13 -22.46 26.44
CA PRO A 430 -6.10 -22.09 25.42
C PRO A 430 -7.11 -21.04 25.91
N ARG A 431 -7.30 -19.98 25.12
CA ARG A 431 -8.23 -18.88 25.42
C ARG A 431 -9.14 -18.62 24.23
N VAL A 432 -10.39 -18.26 24.52
CA VAL A 432 -11.35 -17.77 23.52
C VAL A 432 -11.70 -16.32 23.83
N GLU A 433 -11.64 -15.47 22.82
CA GLU A 433 -12.06 -14.07 22.89
C GLU A 433 -13.10 -13.84 21.80
N VAL A 434 -14.21 -13.18 22.14
CA VAL A 434 -15.25 -12.79 21.19
C VAL A 434 -15.38 -11.28 21.22
N ALA A 435 -15.19 -10.66 20.06
CA ALA A 435 -15.26 -9.21 19.86
C ALA A 435 -15.31 -8.92 18.36
N ASP A 436 -15.59 -7.67 17.99
CA ASP A 436 -15.30 -7.18 16.65
C ASP A 436 -13.77 -7.00 16.50
N LEU A 437 -13.10 -7.98 15.90
CA LEU A 437 -11.63 -8.05 15.90
C LEU A 437 -11.01 -7.32 14.72
N ASP A 438 -11.74 -7.15 13.61
CA ASP A 438 -11.29 -6.39 12.44
C ASP A 438 -12.01 -5.02 12.25
N LEU A 439 -12.90 -4.66 13.17
CA LEU A 439 -13.61 -3.37 13.24
C LEU A 439 -14.54 -3.15 12.05
N ASP A 440 -15.22 -4.20 11.60
CA ASP A 440 -16.21 -4.15 10.51
C ASP A 440 -17.68 -4.11 10.98
N GLY A 441 -17.90 -4.19 12.30
CA GLY A 441 -19.22 -4.18 12.94
C GLY A 441 -19.82 -5.57 13.15
N GLU A 442 -19.14 -6.65 12.75
CA GLU A 442 -19.53 -8.03 13.03
C GLU A 442 -18.66 -8.65 14.13
N GLU A 443 -19.22 -9.61 14.85
CA GLU A 443 -18.46 -10.34 15.87
C GLU A 443 -17.57 -11.41 15.24
N ASP A 444 -16.35 -11.50 15.75
CA ASP A 444 -15.39 -12.56 15.50
C ASP A 444 -15.06 -13.29 16.80
N ALA A 445 -14.55 -14.51 16.67
CA ALA A 445 -13.89 -15.24 17.73
C ALA A 445 -12.40 -15.44 17.42
N ARG A 446 -11.54 -15.19 18.42
CA ARG A 446 -10.14 -15.66 18.42
C ARG A 446 -10.02 -16.84 19.37
N VAL A 447 -9.67 -18.00 18.83
CA VAL A 447 -9.24 -19.17 19.62
C VAL A 447 -7.72 -19.20 19.61
N GLU A 448 -7.10 -19.07 20.76
CA GLU A 448 -5.66 -18.88 20.93
C GLU A 448 -5.07 -19.99 21.79
N THR A 449 -4.00 -20.63 21.34
CA THR A 449 -3.23 -21.65 22.08
C THR A 449 -1.75 -21.28 22.06
N PRO A 450 -0.87 -21.88 22.89
CA PRO A 450 0.56 -21.58 22.83
C PRO A 450 1.20 -21.80 21.44
N ARG A 451 0.66 -22.72 20.63
CA ARG A 451 1.27 -23.13 19.34
C ARG A 451 0.57 -22.57 18.10
N TRP A 452 -0.72 -22.26 18.18
CA TRP A 452 -1.48 -21.71 17.06
C TRP A 452 -2.60 -20.77 17.51
N ALA A 453 -3.06 -19.94 16.58
CA ALA A 453 -4.24 -19.09 16.79
C ALA A 453 -5.16 -19.13 15.56
N ALA A 454 -6.47 -19.07 15.80
CA ALA A 454 -7.52 -19.14 14.78
C ALA A 454 -8.48 -17.96 14.95
N TRP A 455 -8.89 -17.35 13.84
CA TRP A 455 -9.86 -16.27 13.82
C TRP A 455 -11.08 -16.63 12.98
N ILE A 456 -12.25 -16.65 13.60
CA ILE A 456 -13.51 -17.14 13.05
C ILE A 456 -14.53 -16.00 13.03
N GLY A 457 -15.10 -15.69 11.87
CA GLY A 457 -16.13 -14.67 11.75
C GLY A 457 -17.54 -15.24 11.91
N ALA A 458 -18.43 -14.49 12.58
CA ALA A 458 -19.85 -14.82 12.63
C ALA A 458 -20.50 -14.75 11.24
N ARG A 459 -20.07 -13.80 10.40
CA ARG A 459 -20.48 -13.71 8.99
C ARG A 459 -19.82 -14.84 8.19
N GLY A 460 -20.64 -15.67 7.55
CA GLY A 460 -20.19 -16.85 6.81
C GLY A 460 -19.81 -18.05 7.69
N GLY A 461 -19.70 -17.86 9.01
CA GLY A 461 -19.36 -18.89 9.97
C GLY A 461 -18.00 -19.58 9.71
N GLY A 462 -17.04 -18.85 9.13
CA GLY A 462 -15.81 -19.40 8.59
C GLY A 462 -14.54 -18.84 9.24
N LEU A 463 -13.44 -19.51 8.98
CA LEU A 463 -12.10 -19.13 9.42
C LEU A 463 -11.47 -18.14 8.43
N TRP A 464 -11.10 -16.95 8.91
CA TRP A 464 -10.41 -15.96 8.09
C TRP A 464 -8.91 -15.86 8.38
N GLY A 465 -8.43 -16.36 9.51
CA GLY A 465 -7.01 -16.38 9.86
C GLY A 465 -6.63 -17.64 10.62
N PHE A 466 -5.44 -18.19 10.34
CA PHE A 466 -4.92 -19.35 11.07
C PHE A 466 -3.39 -19.33 11.07
N ASP A 467 -2.81 -19.27 12.26
CA ASP A 467 -1.37 -19.07 12.43
C ASP A 467 -0.70 -20.26 13.09
N ASP A 468 0.41 -20.71 12.51
CA ASP A 468 1.42 -21.55 13.16
C ASP A 468 2.46 -20.64 13.83
N ARG A 469 2.49 -20.63 15.17
CA ARG A 469 3.43 -19.81 15.97
C ARG A 469 4.84 -20.38 15.98
N ASP A 470 4.99 -21.69 15.78
CA ASP A 470 6.30 -22.32 15.76
C ASP A 470 7.06 -21.89 14.51
N ARG A 471 6.37 -21.85 13.36
CA ARG A 471 6.93 -21.47 12.05
C ARG A 471 6.73 -20.02 11.66
N ARG A 472 5.96 -19.26 12.45
CA ARG A 472 5.58 -17.87 12.16
C ARG A 472 4.90 -17.76 10.80
N TRP A 473 3.93 -18.64 10.57
CA TRP A 473 3.27 -18.77 9.28
C TRP A 473 1.77 -18.61 9.44
N ASN A 474 1.20 -17.65 8.70
CA ASN A 474 -0.23 -17.57 8.51
C ASN A 474 -0.63 -18.52 7.37
N VAL A 475 -1.23 -19.66 7.72
CA VAL A 475 -1.71 -20.70 6.79
C VAL A 475 -2.81 -20.17 5.86
N ARG A 476 -3.46 -19.08 6.25
CA ARG A 476 -4.49 -18.35 5.49
C ARG A 476 -3.95 -17.09 4.80
N ASP A 477 -2.63 -16.96 4.60
CA ASP A 477 -2.05 -15.85 3.85
C ASP A 477 -2.36 -15.91 2.34
N THR A 478 -3.62 -15.67 2.02
CA THR A 478 -4.17 -15.49 0.69
C THR A 478 -4.92 -14.17 0.64
N ILE A 479 -5.32 -13.77 -0.55
CA ILE A 479 -6.30 -12.71 -0.76
C ILE A 479 -7.39 -13.20 -1.70
N ALA A 480 -8.56 -12.57 -1.67
CA ALA A 480 -9.57 -12.75 -2.70
C ALA A 480 -8.99 -12.45 -4.12
N PRO A 481 -9.50 -13.11 -5.18
CA PRO A 481 -8.97 -12.91 -6.54
C PRO A 481 -9.35 -11.53 -7.09
N HIS A 482 -8.40 -10.60 -7.18
CA HIS A 482 -8.66 -9.26 -7.70
C HIS A 482 -8.06 -9.07 -9.10
N ASP A 483 -8.70 -8.22 -9.93
CA ASP A 483 -8.09 -7.68 -11.14
C ASP A 483 -7.86 -6.16 -10.99
N GLU A 484 -6.60 -5.75 -10.78
CA GLU A 484 -6.21 -4.33 -10.71
C GLU A 484 -6.23 -3.62 -12.07
N CYS A 485 -6.26 -4.38 -13.15
CA CYS A 485 -6.22 -3.92 -14.53
C CYS A 485 -7.62 -3.87 -15.17
N ALA A 486 -8.64 -4.41 -14.49
CA ALA A 486 -10.01 -4.38 -14.97
C ALA A 486 -10.58 -2.95 -15.06
N GLY A 487 -11.44 -2.74 -16.05
CA GLY A 487 -12.22 -1.51 -16.21
C GLY A 487 -13.42 -1.43 -15.26
N ALA A 488 -14.29 -0.46 -15.49
CA ALA A 488 -15.59 -0.42 -14.81
C ALA A 488 -16.42 -1.64 -15.21
N GLY A 489 -16.97 -2.38 -14.23
CA GLY A 489 -17.86 -3.53 -14.46
C GLY A 489 -17.34 -4.90 -13.99
N ALA A 490 -16.12 -4.99 -13.43
CA ALA A 490 -15.69 -6.23 -12.78
C ALA A 490 -16.58 -6.56 -11.57
N ALA A 491 -17.08 -7.79 -11.51
CA ALA A 491 -17.81 -8.28 -10.34
C ALA A 491 -16.91 -8.24 -9.10
N PRO A 492 -17.46 -7.94 -7.91
CA PRO A 492 -16.70 -8.09 -6.67
C PRO A 492 -16.24 -9.54 -6.54
N PRO A 493 -15.00 -9.77 -6.07
CA PRO A 493 -14.51 -11.13 -5.92
C PRO A 493 -15.30 -11.86 -4.84
N GLU A 494 -15.44 -13.18 -4.98
CA GLU A 494 -15.91 -14.00 -3.86
C GLU A 494 -14.94 -13.82 -2.67
N PRO A 495 -15.45 -13.69 -1.43
CA PRO A 495 -14.60 -13.59 -0.26
C PRO A 495 -13.67 -14.81 -0.16
N SER A 496 -12.39 -14.62 0.16
CA SER A 496 -11.54 -15.75 0.53
C SER A 496 -11.81 -16.15 1.99
N GLY A 497 -11.80 -17.45 2.26
CA GLY A 497 -11.99 -17.98 3.60
C GLY A 497 -11.73 -19.48 3.66
N ALA A 498 -11.66 -20.01 4.88
CA ALA A 498 -11.67 -21.44 5.12
C ALA A 498 -12.93 -21.83 5.90
N PHE A 499 -13.39 -23.06 5.70
CA PHE A 499 -14.64 -23.56 6.26
C PHE A 499 -15.85 -22.70 5.86
N LEU A 500 -15.87 -22.26 4.59
CA LEU A 500 -17.01 -21.59 3.97
C LEU A 500 -17.85 -22.61 3.22
N ASP A 501 -19.15 -22.66 3.47
CA ASP A 501 -19.95 -23.81 3.03
C ASP A 501 -21.06 -23.44 2.06
N ALA A 502 -21.42 -24.45 1.27
CA ALA A 502 -22.58 -24.44 0.42
C ALA A 502 -23.36 -25.75 0.56
N TRP A 503 -24.68 -25.66 0.42
CA TRP A 503 -25.56 -26.81 0.32
C TRP A 503 -26.15 -26.89 -1.08
N VAL A 504 -26.08 -28.06 -1.70
CA VAL A 504 -26.67 -28.32 -3.01
C VAL A 504 -27.74 -29.39 -2.87
N GLU A 505 -28.97 -29.07 -3.25
CA GLU A 505 -30.13 -29.96 -3.17
C GLU A 505 -31.04 -29.70 -4.37
N ALA A 506 -31.45 -30.74 -5.07
CA ALA A 506 -32.30 -30.65 -6.26
C ALA A 506 -31.83 -29.65 -7.35
N GLY A 507 -30.51 -29.44 -7.48
CA GLY A 507 -29.92 -28.50 -8.45
C GLY A 507 -29.79 -27.06 -7.95
N GLU A 508 -30.43 -26.72 -6.82
CA GLU A 508 -30.31 -25.41 -6.16
C GLU A 508 -29.07 -25.37 -5.27
N ARG A 509 -28.41 -24.22 -5.21
CA ARG A 509 -27.21 -24.01 -4.38
C ARG A 509 -27.42 -22.88 -3.38
N ARG A 510 -27.44 -23.22 -2.09
CA ARG A 510 -27.42 -22.27 -0.98
C ARG A 510 -25.97 -22.00 -0.56
N LEU A 511 -25.58 -20.74 -0.44
CA LEU A 511 -24.31 -20.32 0.14
C LEU A 511 -24.55 -19.75 1.55
N TRP A 512 -23.79 -20.19 2.54
CA TRP A 512 -23.83 -19.59 3.88
C TRP A 512 -22.88 -18.40 4.04
N ALA A 513 -22.04 -18.10 3.05
CA ALA A 513 -21.01 -17.05 3.14
C ALA A 513 -21.56 -15.64 3.48
N ALA A 514 -22.83 -15.37 3.19
CA ALA A 514 -23.51 -14.12 3.51
C ALA A 514 -24.36 -14.19 4.79
N ASP A 515 -24.62 -15.39 5.32
CA ASP A 515 -25.45 -15.60 6.51
C ASP A 515 -24.66 -15.16 7.76
N ARG A 516 -25.38 -14.63 8.76
CA ARG A 516 -24.83 -14.35 10.08
C ARG A 516 -25.15 -15.51 11.02
N PHE A 517 -24.11 -16.20 11.48
CA PHE A 517 -24.24 -17.29 12.44
C PHE A 517 -24.37 -16.72 13.86
N GLY A 518 -25.18 -17.37 14.69
CA GLY A 518 -25.11 -17.15 16.14
C GLY A 518 -23.78 -17.69 16.65
N LEU A 519 -22.96 -16.81 17.24
CA LEU A 519 -21.61 -17.13 17.71
C LEU A 519 -21.61 -17.15 19.24
N VAL A 520 -21.14 -18.24 19.85
CA VAL A 520 -21.07 -18.44 21.30
C VAL A 520 -19.71 -18.99 21.68
N ALA A 521 -19.03 -18.33 22.63
CA ALA A 521 -17.81 -18.86 23.23
C ALA A 521 -18.12 -20.07 24.13
N GLU A 522 -17.46 -21.19 23.90
CA GLU A 522 -17.52 -22.42 24.69
C GLU A 522 -16.09 -22.89 25.00
N PRO A 523 -15.29 -22.16 25.82
CA PRO A 523 -13.86 -22.39 25.96
C PRO A 523 -13.51 -23.86 26.27
N PRO A 524 -12.51 -24.46 25.60
CA PRO A 524 -11.53 -23.82 24.71
C PRO A 524 -12.00 -23.70 23.24
N ARG A 525 -13.30 -23.81 22.95
CA ARG A 525 -13.90 -23.80 21.62
C ARG A 525 -14.84 -22.61 21.41
N VAL A 526 -15.26 -22.41 20.17
CA VAL A 526 -16.37 -21.53 19.79
C VAL A 526 -17.40 -22.32 19.00
N ARG A 527 -18.69 -22.07 19.26
CA ARG A 527 -19.81 -22.64 18.52
C ARG A 527 -20.45 -21.59 17.64
N LEU A 528 -20.72 -21.94 16.38
CA LEU A 528 -21.44 -21.12 15.41
C LEU A 528 -22.66 -21.89 14.91
N ALA A 529 -23.83 -21.26 14.86
CA ALA A 529 -25.06 -21.90 14.39
C ALA A 529 -25.82 -21.03 13.39
N ALA A 530 -26.23 -21.63 12.27
CA ALA A 530 -27.18 -21.06 11.33
C ALA A 530 -28.47 -21.91 11.35
N PRO A 531 -29.66 -21.28 11.50
CA PRO A 531 -30.91 -22.01 11.56
C PRO A 531 -31.26 -22.69 10.24
N GLU A 532 -32.19 -23.64 10.30
CA GLU A 532 -32.75 -24.27 9.09
C GLU A 532 -33.43 -23.20 8.21
N GLY A 533 -33.34 -23.39 6.89
CA GLY A 533 -33.97 -22.53 5.89
C GLY A 533 -34.09 -23.29 4.57
N PRO A 534 -33.68 -22.70 3.43
CA PRO A 534 -33.64 -23.41 2.16
C PRO A 534 -32.76 -24.68 2.21
N GLY A 535 -31.68 -24.64 2.99
CA GLY A 535 -30.86 -25.81 3.35
C GLY A 535 -31.06 -26.22 4.82
N PRO A 536 -30.42 -27.31 5.28
CA PRO A 536 -30.47 -27.76 6.68
C PRO A 536 -29.94 -26.70 7.65
N ALA A 537 -30.24 -26.85 8.94
CA ALA A 537 -29.52 -26.14 10.00
C ALA A 537 -28.05 -26.60 10.02
N LEU A 538 -27.14 -25.67 10.27
CA LEU A 538 -25.70 -25.91 10.30
C LEU A 538 -25.11 -25.39 11.61
N GLU A 539 -24.59 -26.29 12.43
CA GLU A 539 -23.75 -25.96 13.57
C GLU A 539 -22.28 -26.31 13.26
N LYS A 540 -21.37 -25.42 13.66
CA LYS A 540 -19.93 -25.64 13.63
C LYS A 540 -19.33 -25.41 15.01
N ARG A 541 -18.36 -26.23 15.39
CA ARG A 541 -17.53 -25.99 16.58
C ARG A 541 -16.06 -25.96 16.20
N PHE A 542 -15.39 -24.87 16.50
CA PHE A 542 -13.96 -24.68 16.23
C PHE A 542 -13.15 -24.63 17.52
N GLY A 543 -12.01 -25.31 17.56
CA GLY A 543 -11.04 -25.20 18.64
C GLY A 543 -10.08 -26.39 18.71
N PRO A 544 -9.37 -26.60 19.82
CA PRO A 544 -8.39 -27.69 19.92
C PRO A 544 -9.08 -29.06 19.96
N GLY A 545 -8.60 -29.98 19.12
CA GLY A 545 -8.87 -31.41 19.17
C GLY A 545 -8.11 -32.11 20.31
N ALA A 546 -8.30 -33.43 20.44
CA ALA A 546 -7.68 -34.22 21.50
C ALA A 546 -6.14 -34.23 21.46
N ASP A 547 -5.56 -34.06 20.28
CA ASP A 547 -4.11 -33.97 20.04
C ASP A 547 -3.59 -32.53 20.04
N GLY A 548 -4.45 -31.56 20.38
CA GLY A 548 -4.14 -30.14 20.38
C GLY A 548 -4.11 -29.47 19.00
N ALA A 549 -4.36 -30.20 17.91
CA ALA A 549 -4.50 -29.60 16.57
C ALA A 549 -5.82 -28.83 16.45
N PHE A 550 -5.95 -27.98 15.43
CA PHE A 550 -7.22 -27.31 15.17
C PHE A 550 -8.24 -28.30 14.62
N GLU A 551 -9.44 -28.28 15.19
CA GLU A 551 -10.56 -29.13 14.80
C GLU A 551 -11.78 -28.26 14.46
N ALA A 552 -12.46 -28.62 13.36
CA ALA A 552 -13.77 -28.09 13.01
C ALA A 552 -14.79 -29.23 12.97
N LEU A 553 -15.75 -29.22 13.90
CA LEU A 553 -16.84 -30.18 13.96
C LEU A 553 -18.08 -29.60 13.30
N TYR A 554 -18.65 -30.33 12.36
CA TYR A 554 -19.88 -29.95 11.67
C TYR A 554 -21.03 -30.82 12.16
N VAL A 555 -22.19 -30.20 12.37
CA VAL A 555 -23.46 -30.87 12.62
C VAL A 555 -24.51 -30.28 11.69
N LEU A 556 -25.03 -31.10 10.77
CA LEU A 556 -26.20 -30.78 9.96
C LEU A 556 -27.44 -31.42 10.57
N ALA A 557 -28.50 -30.65 10.71
CA ALA A 557 -29.79 -31.14 11.19
C ALA A 557 -30.92 -30.57 10.35
N SER A 558 -32.02 -31.30 10.25
CA SER A 558 -33.20 -30.89 9.50
C SER A 558 -34.43 -31.52 10.14
N GLU A 559 -35.52 -30.76 10.24
CA GLU A 559 -36.80 -31.27 10.74
C GLU A 559 -37.50 -32.19 9.72
N ARG A 560 -37.07 -32.14 8.45
CA ARG A 560 -37.55 -32.98 7.36
C ARG A 560 -36.42 -33.79 6.72
N PRO A 561 -36.72 -34.93 6.08
CA PRO A 561 -35.70 -35.65 5.31
C PRO A 561 -35.15 -34.78 4.18
N ARG A 562 -33.84 -34.86 3.93
CA ARG A 562 -33.16 -34.15 2.84
C ARG A 562 -32.12 -35.04 2.18
N LEU A 563 -31.96 -34.90 0.87
CA LEU A 563 -30.89 -35.54 0.13
C LEU A 563 -30.14 -34.47 -0.66
N GLY A 564 -28.89 -34.25 -0.30
CA GLY A 564 -28.09 -33.20 -0.92
C GLY A 564 -26.60 -33.39 -0.73
N ARG A 565 -25.86 -32.32 -0.99
CA ARG A 565 -24.41 -32.29 -0.91
C ARG A 565 -23.95 -31.10 -0.08
N LEU A 566 -23.10 -31.35 0.90
CA LEU A 566 -22.37 -30.30 1.61
C LEU A 566 -21.04 -30.06 0.90
N ASP A 567 -20.80 -28.84 0.45
CA ASP A 567 -19.52 -28.39 -0.08
C ASP A 567 -18.83 -27.50 0.97
N VAL A 568 -17.64 -27.87 1.43
CA VAL A 568 -16.80 -27.10 2.37
C VAL A 568 -15.57 -26.58 1.64
N ARG A 569 -15.44 -25.25 1.52
CA ARG A 569 -14.28 -24.60 0.92
C ARG A 569 -13.22 -24.25 1.96
N VAL A 570 -11.98 -24.64 1.72
CA VAL A 570 -10.79 -24.30 2.50
C VAL A 570 -9.76 -23.68 1.58
N ASP A 571 -9.59 -22.36 1.66
CA ASP A 571 -8.50 -21.68 0.97
C ASP A 571 -7.21 -21.77 1.82
N LEU A 572 -6.05 -21.89 1.19
CA LEU A 572 -4.73 -21.98 1.84
C LEU A 572 -3.73 -21.00 1.20
N GLY A 573 -2.93 -20.33 2.03
CA GLY A 573 -1.83 -19.47 1.65
C GLY A 573 -0.61 -20.28 1.19
N VAL A 574 -0.60 -20.63 -0.10
CA VAL A 574 0.47 -21.40 -0.76
C VAL A 574 1.26 -20.45 -1.66
N HIS A 575 2.48 -20.10 -1.26
CA HIS A 575 3.29 -19.08 -1.93
C HIS A 575 4.24 -19.65 -2.98
N ALA A 576 4.82 -20.83 -2.71
CA ALA A 576 5.58 -21.61 -3.65
C ALA A 576 4.70 -22.74 -4.21
N HIS A 577 4.30 -22.61 -5.47
CA HIS A 577 3.24 -23.44 -6.05
C HIS A 577 3.70 -24.37 -7.17
N GLU A 578 4.86 -24.09 -7.76
CA GLU A 578 5.49 -24.85 -8.86
C GLU A 578 7.00 -25.06 -8.62
N ALA A 579 7.52 -24.67 -7.45
CA ALA A 579 8.91 -24.90 -7.11
C ALA A 579 9.18 -26.42 -6.97
N PRO A 580 10.36 -26.94 -7.38
CA PRO A 580 10.67 -28.36 -7.31
C PRO A 580 10.51 -29.00 -5.92
N GLY A 581 10.69 -28.22 -4.84
CA GLY A 581 10.52 -28.66 -3.45
C GLY A 581 9.10 -28.53 -2.89
N CYS A 582 8.11 -28.26 -3.74
CA CYS A 582 6.71 -28.03 -3.33
C CYS A 582 5.75 -28.99 -4.03
N TRP A 583 4.92 -29.69 -3.25
CA TRP A 583 3.92 -30.61 -3.81
C TRP A 583 2.66 -30.73 -2.94
N VAL A 584 1.66 -31.38 -3.52
CA VAL A 584 0.39 -31.75 -2.93
C VAL A 584 0.36 -33.27 -2.76
N GLU A 585 -0.13 -33.72 -1.60
CA GLU A 585 -0.42 -35.12 -1.31
C GLU A 585 -1.93 -35.29 -1.10
N VAL A 586 -2.45 -36.42 -1.57
CA VAL A 586 -3.81 -36.88 -1.33
C VAL A 586 -3.72 -38.31 -0.79
N ASP A 587 -4.27 -38.53 0.40
CA ASP A 587 -4.21 -39.80 1.13
C ASP A 587 -2.79 -40.39 1.22
N GLY A 588 -1.80 -39.52 1.41
CA GLY A 588 -0.38 -39.88 1.57
C GLY A 588 0.39 -40.11 0.27
N ALA A 589 -0.27 -40.06 -0.90
CA ALA A 589 0.38 -40.16 -2.20
C ALA A 589 0.47 -38.80 -2.88
N ALA A 590 1.55 -38.56 -3.64
CA ALA A 590 1.68 -37.35 -4.44
C ALA A 590 0.52 -37.23 -5.45
N ALA A 591 -0.13 -36.07 -5.48
CA ALA A 591 -1.22 -35.80 -6.41
C ALA A 591 -0.73 -35.75 -7.87
N ARG A 592 -1.66 -35.87 -8.83
CA ARG A 592 -1.39 -35.64 -10.25
C ARG A 592 -2.28 -34.50 -10.78
N PRO A 593 -1.70 -33.41 -11.31
CA PRO A 593 -0.28 -33.01 -11.20
C PRO A 593 0.14 -32.72 -9.76
N PRO A 594 1.42 -32.88 -9.37
CA PRO A 594 1.83 -32.81 -7.97
C PRO A 594 1.88 -31.38 -7.42
N HIS A 595 1.89 -30.36 -8.26
CA HIS A 595 2.08 -28.98 -7.84
C HIS A 595 0.75 -28.25 -7.56
N ALA A 596 0.79 -27.23 -6.69
CA ALA A 596 -0.38 -26.47 -6.26
C ALA A 596 -0.88 -25.47 -7.33
N GLY A 597 -0.05 -25.16 -8.33
CA GLY A 597 -0.39 -24.27 -9.46
C GLY A 597 -1.45 -24.81 -10.42
N ALA A 598 -1.85 -26.08 -10.29
CA ALA A 598 -2.82 -26.73 -11.17
C ALA A 598 -4.12 -27.10 -10.45
N ALA A 599 -5.20 -27.19 -11.23
CA ALA A 599 -6.46 -27.73 -10.76
C ALA A 599 -6.40 -29.27 -10.70
N GLY A 600 -7.18 -29.86 -9.80
CA GLY A 600 -7.26 -31.31 -9.65
C GLY A 600 -8.59 -31.75 -9.04
N ARG A 601 -8.96 -33.00 -9.30
CA ARG A 601 -10.14 -33.68 -8.71
C ARG A 601 -9.74 -35.05 -8.21
N HIS A 602 -10.24 -35.41 -7.04
CA HIS A 602 -9.93 -36.63 -6.33
C HIS A 602 -11.20 -37.14 -5.67
N GLU A 603 -11.38 -38.46 -5.59
CA GLU A 603 -12.56 -39.09 -4.99
C GLU A 603 -12.15 -39.87 -3.74
N GLY A 604 -13.06 -39.98 -2.76
CA GLY A 604 -12.83 -40.78 -1.56
C GLY A 604 -11.74 -40.24 -0.62
N VAL A 605 -11.42 -38.94 -0.70
CA VAL A 605 -10.32 -38.32 0.04
C VAL A 605 -10.63 -38.20 1.52
N THR A 606 -9.68 -38.61 2.35
CA THR A 606 -9.71 -38.41 3.82
C THR A 606 -8.58 -37.52 4.32
N ARG A 607 -7.52 -37.38 3.53
CA ARG A 607 -6.38 -36.52 3.84
C ARG A 607 -5.92 -35.75 2.62
N PHE A 608 -5.72 -34.45 2.80
CA PHE A 608 -4.97 -33.59 1.89
C PHE A 608 -3.74 -33.06 2.62
N ALA A 609 -2.62 -32.90 1.92
CA ALA A 609 -1.51 -32.10 2.41
C ALA A 609 -0.87 -31.25 1.31
N TRP A 610 -0.32 -30.12 1.73
CA TRP A 610 0.64 -29.35 0.93
C TRP A 610 1.96 -29.27 1.66
N VAL A 611 3.06 -29.41 0.92
CA VAL A 611 4.44 -29.44 1.45
C VAL A 611 5.29 -28.42 0.70
N ASP A 612 6.14 -27.72 1.44
CA ASP A 612 7.17 -26.80 0.96
C ASP A 612 8.47 -27.05 1.76
N LEU A 613 9.42 -27.71 1.11
CA LEU A 613 10.70 -28.08 1.71
C LEU A 613 11.60 -26.88 2.00
N GLU A 614 11.55 -25.84 1.18
CA GLU A 614 12.45 -24.68 1.30
C GLU A 614 12.05 -23.82 2.50
N ALA A 615 10.75 -23.66 2.72
CA ALA A 615 10.21 -22.92 3.85
C ALA A 615 10.04 -23.76 5.14
N ASP A 616 10.35 -25.07 5.10
CA ASP A 616 10.02 -26.07 6.13
C ASP A 616 8.55 -26.00 6.58
N ARG A 617 7.63 -25.97 5.62
CA ARG A 617 6.19 -25.87 5.86
C ARG A 617 5.45 -27.09 5.32
N ARG A 618 4.51 -27.57 6.11
CA ARG A 618 3.51 -28.55 5.73
C ARG A 618 2.18 -28.15 6.34
N VAL A 619 1.09 -28.35 5.61
CA VAL A 619 -0.26 -28.27 6.18
C VAL A 619 -1.02 -29.53 5.80
N ASP A 620 -1.50 -30.23 6.82
CA ASP A 620 -2.38 -31.38 6.67
C ASP A 620 -3.82 -30.99 6.99
N LEU A 621 -4.74 -31.38 6.11
CA LEU A 621 -6.18 -31.33 6.35
C LEU A 621 -6.73 -32.76 6.31
N TRP A 622 -7.45 -33.14 7.35
CA TRP A 622 -8.07 -34.46 7.48
C TRP A 622 -9.57 -34.35 7.62
N THR A 623 -10.29 -35.36 7.14
CA THR A 623 -11.72 -35.57 7.35
C THR A 623 -11.97 -36.97 7.89
N ASP A 624 -12.92 -37.12 8.82
CA ASP A 624 -13.32 -38.44 9.35
C ASP A 624 -14.30 -39.19 8.41
N ARG A 625 -14.74 -38.53 7.34
CA ARG A 625 -15.52 -39.13 6.26
C ARG A 625 -14.82 -38.92 4.91
N PRO A 626 -14.87 -39.90 4.00
CA PRO A 626 -14.40 -39.72 2.63
C PRO A 626 -15.19 -38.62 1.90
N ALA A 627 -14.48 -37.80 1.12
CA ALA A 627 -15.06 -36.69 0.35
C ALA A 627 -14.58 -36.71 -1.10
N ALA A 628 -15.39 -36.18 -2.01
CA ALA A 628 -14.85 -35.72 -3.29
C ALA A 628 -14.09 -34.40 -3.05
N LEU A 629 -12.85 -34.31 -3.53
CA LEU A 629 -12.00 -33.13 -3.36
C LEU A 629 -11.71 -32.50 -4.72
N ALA A 630 -12.09 -31.24 -4.89
CA ALA A 630 -11.61 -30.39 -5.98
C ALA A 630 -10.60 -29.37 -5.44
N ARG A 631 -9.51 -29.13 -6.18
CA ARG A 631 -8.54 -28.07 -5.88
C ARG A 631 -8.32 -27.16 -7.08
N ALA A 632 -8.08 -25.87 -6.83
CA ALA A 632 -7.78 -24.90 -7.87
C ALA A 632 -6.92 -23.73 -7.33
N PRO A 633 -5.98 -23.19 -8.12
CA PRO A 633 -5.20 -22.02 -7.74
C PRO A 633 -6.07 -20.76 -7.66
N ILE A 634 -5.87 -19.95 -6.64
CA ILE A 634 -6.43 -18.60 -6.51
C ILE A 634 -5.46 -17.64 -7.19
N ARG A 635 -5.93 -16.83 -8.14
CA ARG A 635 -5.08 -15.93 -8.92
C ARG A 635 -5.65 -14.52 -8.93
N SER A 636 -4.76 -13.54 -8.81
CA SER A 636 -5.06 -12.13 -8.98
C SER A 636 -4.25 -11.58 -10.14
N ARG A 637 -4.83 -10.62 -10.87
CA ARG A 637 -4.13 -9.87 -11.91
C ARG A 637 -3.75 -8.50 -11.34
N CYS A 638 -2.46 -8.19 -11.32
CA CYS A 638 -1.96 -6.94 -10.74
C CYS A 638 -1.04 -6.20 -11.72
N ALA A 639 -0.77 -4.93 -11.44
CA ALA A 639 0.28 -4.21 -12.15
C ALA A 639 1.66 -4.77 -11.77
N GLY A 640 2.50 -4.99 -12.77
CA GLY A 640 3.89 -5.36 -12.61
C GLY A 640 4.82 -4.39 -13.35
N PRO A 641 6.13 -4.44 -13.08
CA PRO A 641 7.12 -3.56 -13.70
C PRO A 641 7.18 -3.66 -15.23
N ALA A 642 6.78 -4.79 -15.83
CA ALA A 642 6.76 -5.00 -17.27
C ALA A 642 5.34 -5.00 -17.89
N GLY A 643 4.31 -4.68 -17.09
CA GLY A 643 2.91 -4.75 -17.50
C GLY A 643 2.06 -5.57 -16.53
N PRO A 644 0.80 -5.88 -16.88
CA PRO A 644 -0.06 -6.73 -16.05
C PRO A 644 0.53 -8.12 -15.84
N GLU A 645 0.52 -8.60 -14.60
CA GLU A 645 1.01 -9.91 -14.20
C GLU A 645 -0.11 -10.70 -13.50
N THR A 646 -0.13 -12.01 -13.70
CA THR A 646 -1.00 -12.92 -12.95
C THR A 646 -0.19 -13.56 -11.83
N VAL A 647 -0.62 -13.34 -10.58
CA VAL A 647 0.07 -13.83 -9.39
C VAL A 647 -0.84 -14.80 -8.65
N MET A 648 -0.33 -16.01 -8.37
CA MET A 648 -1.02 -16.97 -7.52
C MET A 648 -1.01 -16.48 -6.07
N GLN A 649 -2.20 -16.45 -5.47
CA GLN A 649 -2.42 -15.95 -4.12
C GLN A 649 -2.56 -17.08 -3.10
N GLY A 650 -2.95 -18.28 -3.56
CA GLY A 650 -3.13 -19.44 -2.72
C GLY A 650 -3.79 -20.60 -3.47
N LEU A 651 -4.20 -21.62 -2.72
CA LEU A 651 -4.87 -22.81 -3.22
C LEU A 651 -6.26 -22.91 -2.59
N SER A 652 -7.30 -23.03 -3.40
CA SER A 652 -8.66 -23.30 -2.92
C SER A 652 -8.94 -24.80 -2.98
N LEU A 653 -9.39 -25.36 -1.87
CA LEU A 653 -9.83 -26.75 -1.73
C LEU A 653 -11.34 -26.77 -1.52
N ARG A 654 -12.04 -27.71 -2.15
CA ARG A 654 -13.48 -27.93 -1.95
C ARG A 654 -13.72 -29.40 -1.66
N PHE A 655 -14.12 -29.69 -0.43
CA PHE A 655 -14.53 -31.02 0.03
C PHE A 655 -16.04 -31.15 -0.12
N SER A 656 -16.49 -32.16 -0.84
CA SER A 656 -17.90 -32.39 -1.16
C SER A 656 -18.35 -33.73 -0.58
N PHE A 657 -19.40 -33.70 0.24
CA PHE A 657 -19.97 -34.87 0.91
C PHE A 657 -21.40 -35.07 0.44
N ALA A 658 -21.74 -36.28 -0.01
CA ALA A 658 -23.13 -36.68 -0.18
C ALA A 658 -23.76 -36.88 1.21
N VAL A 659 -24.91 -36.25 1.44
CA VAL A 659 -25.57 -36.25 2.75
C VAL A 659 -27.04 -36.63 2.56
N ALA A 660 -27.45 -37.70 3.24
CA ALA A 660 -28.84 -38.03 3.47
C ALA A 660 -29.17 -37.71 4.94
N LEU A 661 -30.07 -36.75 5.14
CA LEU A 661 -30.58 -36.37 6.45
C LEU A 661 -31.93 -37.05 6.68
N GLU A 662 -32.07 -37.73 7.81
CA GLU A 662 -33.38 -38.12 8.34
C GLU A 662 -33.90 -37.00 9.25
N ALA A 663 -35.22 -36.86 9.32
CA ALA A 663 -35.87 -35.88 10.19
C ALA A 663 -35.39 -36.03 11.65
N GLY A 664 -34.86 -34.95 12.22
CA GLY A 664 -34.39 -34.89 13.61
C GLY A 664 -33.09 -35.65 13.92
N LYS A 665 -32.50 -36.38 12.96
CA LYS A 665 -31.23 -37.08 13.17
C LYS A 665 -30.06 -36.27 12.61
N PRO A 666 -29.11 -35.84 13.45
CA PRO A 666 -27.99 -35.03 12.99
C PRO A 666 -26.96 -35.85 12.21
N TRP A 667 -26.49 -35.29 11.09
CA TRP A 667 -25.32 -35.77 10.36
C TRP A 667 -24.08 -34.98 10.78
N ARG A 668 -22.93 -35.66 10.88
CA ARG A 668 -21.70 -35.06 11.42
C ARG A 668 -20.49 -35.38 10.54
N VAL A 669 -19.59 -34.41 10.41
CA VAL A 669 -18.25 -34.58 9.85
C VAL A 669 -17.26 -33.76 10.68
N ARG A 670 -16.06 -34.29 10.86
CA ARG A 670 -14.95 -33.64 11.56
C ARG A 670 -13.86 -33.32 10.56
N PHE A 671 -13.36 -32.10 10.63
CA PHE A 671 -12.09 -31.71 10.02
C PHE A 671 -11.02 -31.51 11.06
N ARG A 672 -9.78 -31.84 10.71
CA ARG A 672 -8.58 -31.50 11.48
C ARG A 672 -7.59 -30.76 10.57
N LEU A 673 -7.13 -29.59 10.99
CA LEU A 673 -6.13 -28.77 10.29
C LEU A 673 -4.86 -28.70 11.16
N ALA A 674 -3.75 -29.20 10.62
CA ALA A 674 -2.49 -29.27 11.34
C ALA A 674 -1.35 -28.69 10.49
N PRO A 675 -0.83 -27.50 10.84
CA PRO A 675 0.40 -27.00 10.26
C PRO A 675 1.59 -27.68 10.95
N GLY A 676 2.66 -27.89 10.18
CA GLY A 676 3.79 -28.69 10.59
C GLY A 676 5.02 -28.42 9.72
N GLY A 677 6.10 -29.15 10.02
CA GLY A 677 7.36 -29.07 9.26
C GLY A 677 7.25 -29.93 8.02
N ALA A 678 7.95 -29.54 6.96
CA ALA A 678 8.02 -30.35 5.76
C ALA A 678 8.78 -31.66 6.02
N ARG A 679 9.71 -31.62 6.97
CA ARG A 679 10.44 -32.79 7.49
C ARG A 679 9.75 -33.31 8.75
N GLN A 680 8.75 -34.17 8.62
CA GLN A 680 8.38 -35.04 9.75
C GLN A 680 9.29 -36.28 9.74
N PRO A 681 9.75 -36.76 10.91
CA PRO A 681 10.48 -38.03 10.97
C PRO A 681 9.58 -39.13 10.41
N ALA A 682 10.21 -40.02 9.63
CA ALA A 682 9.58 -41.17 9.00
C ALA A 682 8.77 -42.03 9.98
#